data_AF-A0AAV7JVE3-F1
#
_entry.id   AF-A0AAV7JVE3-F1
#
_cell.length_a   1.000
_cell.length_b   1.000
_cell.length_c   1.000
_cell.angle_alpha   90.00
_cell.angle_beta   90.00
_cell.angle_gamma   90.00
#
_symmetry.space_group_name_H-M   'P 1'
#
loop_
_entity.id
_entity.type
_entity.pdbx_description
1 polymer ?
#
loop_
_entity_poly.entity_id
_entity_poly.type
_entity_poly.pdbx_seq_one_letter_code
_entity_poly.pdbx_strand_id
1 'polypeptide(L)'
;MSRRILLNGIDTGVIEFSPRNTDSSDYKIVIIPGNPGNAEYLYEFAYHIFTLTQRVNAVSVISHAGHSPPVVKQGEPPYFSLKDQTDHKLAYLELDSHKNSKIILIGHSMGCYVTQEMMKILPPDRVIKSFFLFPTIERMRLTPKGAFFISRTGRFCHRLLYYMTYFFHYCLPRRFLSAIIGLKYRSLSAQRSKILTNSTVSILNPTSMSNILGLSTEEMELIYRRDNEFLRENISKIVFYYGRSDGWAPLTFQADMVRDYPDNNNIHGRLVMSHIFRYSRILYLTSLSLRPNLYKVHPRVTSPIVTPSLTRTLFTSPALLAKRDYYEVLGVGRSASDSEIKKAYFNLAKKFHPDKNTKDPRAKEKFIEISNAYEILSDKDKRQQYDLMGHQDHSFGSGGFRYQDFHGAEQQFHSFTQEFEDIISQFMGGGSMGSSQISYTIALTFMEAVQGCTKQVPHSFQVQCETCEGHGADNSYGYTTCRFCKGSGVRGIQLGPIRIQETCDGCRGAGKMPKRMCLDCKGTGSVKERRELSIRVPAGVVHGQSTMVTDPVSGMKIILSFSVHESRDFRRDGDDIHSDVFVHMVQAVFGGNIRVLGLNGMMDVAVPAGIQSHHKIRLTGRGIPRINGTGLGDHYLHVKITIPKDLTEDQHQYLLNFAKSLDPEDIHGEYKEHDYSSIFAKLKRKVKGK
;
A
#
# COMPACT_ATOMS: atom_id res chain seq x y z
N MET A 1 10.86 25.74 15.15
CA MET A 1 10.57 24.92 16.36
C MET A 1 9.12 24.52 16.27
N SER A 2 8.77 23.22 16.34
CA SER A 2 7.37 22.81 16.44
C SER A 2 6.88 23.11 17.85
N ARG A 3 5.95 24.05 18.01
CA ARG A 3 5.26 24.29 19.29
C ARG A 3 3.94 23.53 19.28
N ARG A 4 3.63 22.83 20.38
CA ARG A 4 2.25 22.44 20.72
C ARG A 4 1.62 23.62 21.45
N ILE A 5 0.44 24.04 21.02
CA ILE A 5 -0.26 25.20 21.57
C ILE A 5 -1.41 24.71 22.45
N LEU A 6 -1.50 25.22 23.67
CA LEU A 6 -2.63 24.97 24.58
C LEU A 6 -3.65 26.10 24.38
N LEU A 7 -4.89 25.78 24.01
CA LEU A 7 -6.00 26.73 24.01
C LEU A 7 -6.88 26.44 25.22
N ASN A 8 -7.08 27.42 26.10
CA ASN A 8 -7.86 27.28 27.34
C ASN A 8 -7.45 26.07 28.22
N GLY A 9 -6.16 25.72 28.24
CA GLY A 9 -5.63 24.56 28.99
C GLY A 9 -5.74 23.21 28.27
N ILE A 10 -6.23 23.17 27.02
CA ILE A 10 -6.43 21.94 26.24
C ILE A 10 -5.35 21.83 25.15
N ASP A 11 -4.67 20.67 25.05
CA ASP A 11 -3.73 20.37 23.94
C ASP A 11 -4.50 20.36 22.63
N THR A 12 -4.20 21.35 21.78
CA THR A 12 -4.84 21.48 20.47
C THR A 12 -4.30 20.49 19.44
N GLY A 13 -3.24 19.74 19.77
CA GLY A 13 -2.57 18.86 18.83
C GLY A 13 -2.07 19.60 17.58
N VAL A 14 -1.80 20.91 17.68
CA VAL A 14 -1.32 21.73 16.57
C VAL A 14 0.18 21.51 16.38
N ILE A 15 0.58 21.37 15.11
CA ILE A 15 1.98 21.46 14.70
C ILE A 15 2.13 22.73 13.89
N GLU A 16 2.98 23.64 14.37
CA GLU A 16 3.26 24.89 13.69
C GLU A 16 4.72 25.04 13.30
N PHE A 17 4.94 25.50 12.07
CA PHE A 17 6.21 25.97 11.55
C PHE A 17 6.11 27.46 11.25
N SER A 18 6.71 28.28 12.10
CA SER A 18 6.72 29.74 11.95
C SER A 18 8.10 30.24 11.49
N PRO A 19 8.16 31.34 10.70
CA PRO A 19 9.41 32.03 10.37
C PRO A 19 10.11 32.54 11.64
N ARG A 20 11.43 32.81 11.56
CA ARG A 20 12.19 33.39 12.69
C ARG A 20 11.79 34.83 13.01
N ASN A 21 11.21 35.54 12.05
CA ASN A 21 10.73 36.91 12.22
C ASN A 21 9.21 36.92 12.03
N THR A 22 8.46 37.02 13.12
CA THR A 22 7.01 36.77 13.16
C THR A 22 6.18 37.86 12.50
N ASP A 23 6.72 39.07 12.34
CA ASP A 23 5.98 40.26 11.91
C ASP A 23 5.83 40.39 10.38
N SER A 24 6.23 39.37 9.60
CA SER A 24 6.43 39.50 8.14
C SER A 24 5.72 38.46 7.26
N SER A 25 4.85 37.61 7.81
CA SER A 25 4.14 36.64 6.97
C SER A 25 2.89 37.26 6.33
N ASP A 26 2.97 37.56 5.04
CA ASP A 26 1.81 37.97 4.24
C ASP A 26 0.71 36.89 4.23
N TYR A 27 1.11 35.62 4.34
CA TYR A 27 0.23 34.46 4.27
C TYR A 27 0.44 33.47 5.41
N LYS A 28 -0.66 32.85 5.86
CA LYS A 28 -0.68 31.68 6.74
C LYS A 28 -1.29 30.49 6.01
N ILE A 29 -0.61 29.35 6.05
CA ILE A 29 -1.09 28.10 5.48
C ILE A 29 -1.63 27.22 6.61
N VAL A 30 -2.88 26.80 6.50
CA VAL A 30 -3.54 25.97 7.50
C VAL A 30 -3.97 24.66 6.88
N ILE A 31 -3.53 23.57 7.50
CA ILE A 31 -3.75 22.21 7.04
C ILE A 31 -4.68 21.50 8.02
N ILE A 32 -5.75 20.94 7.48
CA ILE A 32 -6.83 20.30 8.22
C ILE A 32 -6.85 18.81 7.82
N PRO A 33 -6.41 17.89 8.71
CA PRO A 33 -6.27 16.48 8.40
C PRO A 33 -7.62 15.77 8.28
N GLY A 34 -7.63 14.65 7.55
CA GLY A 34 -8.75 13.70 7.60
C GLY A 34 -8.51 12.62 8.64
N ASN A 35 -9.44 11.67 8.81
CA ASN A 35 -9.26 10.54 9.72
C ASN A 35 -7.95 9.78 9.43
N PRO A 36 -7.14 9.44 10.47
CA PRO A 36 -7.46 9.45 11.90
C PRO A 36 -7.29 10.80 12.62
N GLY A 37 -7.10 11.91 11.90
CA GLY A 37 -7.22 13.26 12.43
C GLY A 37 -6.02 13.75 13.25
N ASN A 38 -4.92 13.00 13.32
CA ASN A 38 -3.71 13.37 14.06
C ASN A 38 -2.75 14.19 13.17
N ALA A 39 -2.38 15.39 13.62
CA ALA A 39 -1.52 16.32 12.91
C ALA A 39 -0.12 15.75 12.58
N GLU A 40 0.41 14.83 13.40
CA GLU A 40 1.76 14.25 13.22
C GLU A 40 1.90 13.48 11.90
N TYR A 41 0.81 12.94 11.34
CA TYR A 41 0.84 12.32 10.01
C TYR A 41 1.16 13.31 8.89
N LEU A 42 0.81 14.58 9.06
CA LEU A 42 1.06 15.64 8.08
C LEU A 42 2.31 16.46 8.41
N TYR A 43 3.10 16.08 9.43
CA TYR A 43 4.31 16.81 9.82
C TYR A 43 5.25 17.05 8.64
N GLU A 44 5.60 16.00 7.90
CA GLU A 44 6.52 16.07 6.76
C GLU A 44 5.93 16.90 5.62
N PHE A 45 4.63 16.76 5.37
CA PHE A 45 3.94 17.53 4.34
C PHE A 45 3.96 19.03 4.66
N ALA A 46 3.63 19.38 5.89
CA ALA A 46 3.68 20.76 6.39
C ALA A 46 5.11 21.32 6.39
N TYR A 47 6.10 20.53 6.82
CA TYR A 47 7.50 20.94 6.81
C TYR A 47 8.03 21.18 5.38
N HIS A 48 7.63 20.34 4.42
CA HIS A 48 7.98 20.53 3.02
C HIS A 48 7.33 21.78 2.44
N ILE A 49 6.04 22.03 2.72
CA ILE A 49 5.38 23.28 2.31
C ILE A 49 6.13 24.48 2.89
N PHE A 50 6.43 24.45 4.19
CA PHE A 50 7.18 25.51 4.87
C PHE A 50 8.55 25.75 4.23
N THR A 51 9.21 24.69 3.77
CA THR A 51 10.51 24.81 3.08
C THR A 51 10.36 25.33 1.64
N LEU A 52 9.33 24.91 0.92
CA LEU A 52 9.05 25.37 -0.45
C LEU A 52 8.66 26.85 -0.50
N THR A 53 7.97 27.35 0.53
CA THR A 53 7.67 28.78 0.71
C THR A 53 8.85 29.58 1.26
N GLN A 54 10.07 29.04 1.14
CA GLN A 54 11.32 29.64 1.62
C GLN A 54 11.30 30.00 3.10
N ARG A 55 10.43 29.35 3.89
CA ARG A 55 10.26 29.57 5.34
C ARG A 55 9.82 30.99 5.70
N VAL A 56 9.11 31.67 4.79
CA VAL A 56 8.59 33.03 4.99
C VAL A 56 7.17 33.00 5.55
N ASN A 57 6.36 32.02 5.14
CA ASN A 57 4.96 31.89 5.56
C ASN A 57 4.81 30.84 6.66
N ALA A 58 3.99 31.13 7.67
CA ALA A 58 3.68 30.18 8.73
C ALA A 58 2.83 29.02 8.19
N VAL A 59 3.11 27.79 8.64
CA VAL A 59 2.35 26.58 8.28
C VAL A 59 1.89 25.87 9.54
N SER A 60 0.57 25.76 9.72
CA SER A 60 -0.05 25.07 10.86
C SER A 60 -0.83 23.84 10.41
N VAL A 61 -0.66 22.71 11.09
CA VAL A 61 -1.53 21.54 10.99
C VAL A 61 -2.38 21.49 12.25
N ILE A 62 -3.70 21.55 12.12
CA ILE A 62 -4.62 21.56 13.27
C ILE A 62 -5.32 20.20 13.37
N SER A 63 -5.01 19.45 14.41
CA SER A 63 -5.59 18.11 14.67
C SER A 63 -7.11 18.14 14.87
N HIS A 64 -7.75 16.98 14.66
CA HIS A 64 -9.13 16.72 15.09
C HIS A 64 -9.20 15.65 16.20
N ALA A 65 -8.23 14.74 16.25
CA ALA A 65 -8.21 13.60 17.18
C ALA A 65 -7.22 13.77 18.35
N GLY A 66 -6.49 14.89 18.40
CA GLY A 66 -5.43 15.18 19.38
C GLY A 66 -5.91 15.88 20.65
N HIS A 67 -7.21 16.11 20.81
CA HIS A 67 -7.78 16.79 21.98
C HIS A 67 -8.15 15.80 23.07
N SER A 68 -7.95 16.18 24.34
CA SER A 68 -8.68 15.58 25.45
C SER A 68 -10.17 15.89 25.27
N PRO A 69 -11.08 14.90 25.38
CA PRO A 69 -12.51 15.14 25.22
C PRO A 69 -12.99 16.12 26.30
N PRO A 70 -14.05 16.90 26.02
CA PRO A 70 -14.68 17.72 27.05
C PRO A 70 -15.21 16.83 28.18
N VAL A 71 -15.38 17.39 29.37
CA VAL A 71 -16.15 16.74 30.44
C VAL A 71 -17.55 16.50 29.89
N VAL A 72 -17.90 15.23 29.64
CA VAL A 72 -19.16 14.84 29.00
C VAL A 72 -20.33 15.36 29.81
N LYS A 73 -21.10 16.30 29.26
CA LYS A 73 -22.39 16.71 29.81
C LYS A 73 -23.41 15.60 29.50
N GLN A 74 -24.37 15.37 30.40
CA GLN A 74 -25.41 14.35 30.18
C GLN A 74 -26.16 14.62 28.87
N GLY A 75 -26.16 13.66 27.95
CA GLY A 75 -26.88 13.71 26.67
C GLY A 75 -26.04 14.10 25.45
N GLU A 76 -24.78 14.52 25.61
CA GLU A 76 -23.90 14.89 24.50
C GLU A 76 -23.00 13.71 24.05
N PRO A 77 -22.64 13.61 22.75
CA PRO A 77 -21.74 12.58 22.27
C PRO A 77 -20.36 12.68 22.94
N PRO A 78 -19.67 11.56 23.21
CA PRO A 78 -18.39 11.54 23.91
C PRO A 78 -17.20 11.98 23.02
N TYR A 79 -17.46 12.76 21.97
CA TYR A 79 -16.50 13.23 20.99
C TYR A 79 -16.91 14.63 20.48
N PHE A 80 -15.94 15.42 20.00
CA PHE A 80 -16.20 16.70 19.35
C PHE A 80 -16.87 16.48 17.99
N SER A 81 -18.05 17.07 17.78
CA SER A 81 -18.80 17.00 16.52
C SER A 81 -18.09 17.70 15.36
N LEU A 82 -18.55 17.51 14.12
CA LEU A 82 -17.97 18.23 12.98
C LEU A 82 -18.09 19.75 13.09
N LYS A 83 -19.17 20.21 13.74
CA LYS A 83 -19.35 21.63 14.05
C LYS A 83 -18.32 22.09 15.10
N ASP A 84 -18.17 21.35 16.20
CA ASP A 84 -17.19 21.69 17.25
C ASP A 84 -15.75 21.71 16.69
N GLN A 85 -15.45 20.82 15.74
CA GLN A 85 -14.17 20.77 15.05
C GLN A 85 -13.90 22.00 14.18
N THR A 86 -14.95 22.59 13.63
CA THR A 86 -14.91 23.83 12.84
C THR A 86 -14.73 25.02 13.78
N ASP A 87 -15.56 25.12 14.80
CA ASP A 87 -15.53 26.19 15.81
C ASP A 87 -14.16 26.26 16.51
N HIS A 88 -13.60 25.09 16.86
CA HIS A 88 -12.27 25.01 17.47
C HIS A 88 -11.15 25.54 16.57
N LYS A 89 -11.24 25.34 15.25
CA LYS A 89 -10.23 25.84 14.29
C LYS A 89 -10.34 27.34 14.05
N LEU A 90 -11.57 27.85 14.05
CA LEU A 90 -11.82 29.29 14.00
C LEU A 90 -11.27 29.97 15.26
N ALA A 91 -11.54 29.42 16.44
CA ALA A 91 -10.99 29.92 17.70
C ALA A 91 -9.44 29.92 17.71
N TYR A 92 -8.81 28.87 17.18
CA TYR A 92 -7.35 28.87 17.00
C TYR A 92 -6.88 30.03 16.10
N LEU A 93 -7.55 30.28 14.98
CA LEU A 93 -7.20 31.35 14.04
C LEU A 93 -7.38 32.77 14.60
N GLU A 94 -8.22 32.95 15.61
CA GLU A 94 -8.40 34.23 16.30
C GLU A 94 -7.30 34.50 17.33
N LEU A 95 -6.85 33.44 18.00
CA LEU A 95 -5.80 33.49 19.03
C LEU A 95 -4.39 33.39 18.44
N ASP A 96 -4.29 33.10 17.14
CA ASP A 96 -3.03 32.93 16.45
C ASP A 96 -2.24 34.22 16.29
N SER A 97 -0.91 34.14 16.42
CA SER A 97 -0.02 35.29 16.22
C SER A 97 -0.08 35.89 14.82
N HIS A 98 -0.53 35.13 13.82
CA HIS A 98 -0.72 35.55 12.44
C HIS A 98 -2.21 35.77 12.08
N LYS A 99 -3.06 36.12 13.06
CA LYS A 99 -4.50 36.31 12.85
C LYS A 99 -4.85 37.31 11.72
N ASN A 100 -4.00 38.30 11.47
CA ASN A 100 -4.24 39.31 10.43
C ASN A 100 -3.73 38.90 9.03
N SER A 101 -3.02 37.79 8.90
CA SER A 101 -2.49 37.32 7.61
C SER A 101 -3.60 36.76 6.71
N LYS A 102 -3.40 36.85 5.38
CA LYS A 102 -4.25 36.13 4.42
C LYS A 102 -4.02 34.62 4.56
N ILE A 103 -5.05 33.82 4.31
CA ILE A 103 -5.05 32.38 4.61
C ILE A 103 -5.14 31.54 3.35
N ILE A 104 -4.29 30.52 3.28
CA ILE A 104 -4.42 29.38 2.37
C ILE A 104 -4.88 28.18 3.18
N LEU A 105 -6.01 27.59 2.81
CA LEU A 105 -6.55 26.41 3.49
C LEU A 105 -6.22 25.14 2.70
N ILE A 106 -5.89 24.06 3.41
CA ILE A 106 -5.66 22.74 2.82
C ILE A 106 -6.46 21.71 3.62
N GLY A 107 -7.54 21.19 3.05
CA GLY A 107 -8.33 20.11 3.61
C GLY A 107 -7.88 18.76 3.05
N HIS A 108 -7.82 17.73 3.90
CA HIS A 108 -7.61 16.34 3.48
C HIS A 108 -8.78 15.47 3.92
N SER A 109 -9.40 14.72 2.99
CA SER A 109 -10.58 13.89 3.29
C SER A 109 -11.62 14.71 4.05
N MET A 110 -12.03 14.29 5.25
CA MET A 110 -13.02 15.00 6.07
C MET A 110 -12.61 16.45 6.36
N GLY A 111 -11.31 16.72 6.42
CA GLY A 111 -10.80 18.07 6.58
C GLY A 111 -11.24 19.02 5.45
N CYS A 112 -11.63 18.52 4.28
CA CYS A 112 -12.21 19.33 3.20
C CYS A 112 -13.58 19.89 3.58
N TYR A 113 -14.43 19.10 4.25
CA TYR A 113 -15.72 19.56 4.74
C TYR A 113 -15.55 20.63 5.82
N VAL A 114 -14.67 20.38 6.80
CA VAL A 114 -14.37 21.40 7.83
C VAL A 114 -13.77 22.66 7.22
N THR A 115 -12.92 22.52 6.19
CA THR A 115 -12.38 23.65 5.44
C THR A 115 -13.50 24.45 4.75
N GLN A 116 -14.45 23.78 4.12
CA GLN A 116 -15.62 24.41 3.50
C GLN A 116 -16.43 25.19 4.53
N GLU A 117 -16.72 24.61 5.69
CA GLU A 117 -17.50 25.30 6.74
C GLU A 117 -16.74 26.50 7.32
N MET A 118 -15.41 26.38 7.49
CA MET A 118 -14.58 27.53 7.87
C MET A 118 -14.63 28.65 6.81
N MET A 119 -14.63 28.32 5.52
CA MET A 119 -14.71 29.31 4.45
C MET A 119 -16.04 30.07 4.43
N LYS A 120 -17.13 29.46 4.91
CA LYS A 120 -18.43 30.13 5.04
C LYS A 120 -18.44 31.18 6.15
N ILE A 121 -17.61 31.00 7.18
CA ILE A 121 -17.58 31.86 8.38
C ILE A 121 -16.47 32.91 8.28
N LEU A 122 -15.31 32.55 7.72
CA LEU A 122 -14.19 33.47 7.57
C LEU A 122 -14.51 34.57 6.55
N PRO A 123 -13.95 35.78 6.71
CA PRO A 123 -14.12 36.85 5.73
C PRO A 123 -13.67 36.39 4.33
N PRO A 124 -14.44 36.65 3.26
CA PRO A 124 -14.19 36.10 1.93
C PRO A 124 -12.86 36.54 1.31
N ASP A 125 -12.33 37.70 1.72
CA ASP A 125 -11.03 38.23 1.28
C ASP A 125 -9.85 37.71 2.11
N ARG A 126 -10.14 37.11 3.28
CA ARG A 126 -9.12 36.51 4.14
C ARG A 126 -8.67 35.17 3.56
N VAL A 127 -9.56 34.38 2.96
CA VAL A 127 -9.20 33.10 2.33
C VAL A 127 -8.89 33.33 0.85
N ILE A 128 -7.59 33.27 0.50
CA ILE A 128 -7.14 33.53 -0.88
C ILE A 128 -7.26 32.30 -1.79
N LYS A 129 -7.00 31.11 -1.26
CA LYS A 129 -7.04 29.86 -2.02
C LYS A 129 -7.28 28.70 -1.06
N SER A 130 -7.95 27.67 -1.56
CA SER A 130 -8.19 26.44 -0.82
C SER A 130 -7.83 25.21 -1.66
N PHE A 131 -7.26 24.20 -1.02
CA PHE A 131 -6.85 22.94 -1.65
C PHE A 131 -7.55 21.77 -0.99
N PHE A 132 -8.35 21.04 -1.76
CA PHE A 132 -9.16 19.93 -1.29
C PHE A 132 -8.52 18.61 -1.78
N LEU A 133 -7.90 17.88 -0.84
CA LEU A 133 -7.20 16.62 -1.10
C LEU A 133 -8.13 15.44 -0.76
N PHE A 134 -8.51 14.64 -1.76
CA PHE A 134 -9.46 13.52 -1.62
C PHE A 134 -10.79 13.96 -0.97
N PRO A 135 -11.53 14.88 -1.61
CA PRO A 135 -12.62 15.61 -0.95
C PRO A 135 -13.78 14.70 -0.56
N THR A 136 -14.00 14.52 0.76
CA THR A 136 -15.17 13.86 1.31
C THR A 136 -16.25 14.89 1.65
N ILE A 137 -16.78 15.55 0.62
CA ILE A 137 -17.77 16.64 0.74
C ILE A 137 -19.16 16.27 0.21
N GLU A 138 -19.35 15.03 -0.24
CA GLU A 138 -20.62 14.57 -0.78
C GLU A 138 -20.78 13.06 -0.68
N ARG A 139 -22.04 12.59 -0.59
CA ARG A 139 -22.45 11.19 -0.78
C ARG A 139 -21.62 10.16 0.00
N MET A 140 -21.16 10.52 1.20
CA MET A 140 -20.15 9.72 1.91
C MET A 140 -20.61 8.31 2.23
N ARG A 141 -21.88 8.16 2.62
CA ARG A 141 -22.53 6.87 2.87
C ARG A 141 -22.58 5.95 1.64
N LEU A 142 -22.61 6.52 0.44
CA LEU A 142 -22.73 5.77 -0.82
C LEU A 142 -21.37 5.35 -1.40
N THR A 143 -20.27 5.85 -0.83
CA THR A 143 -18.93 5.47 -1.24
C THR A 143 -18.66 3.99 -0.91
N PRO A 144 -17.78 3.28 -1.65
CA PRO A 144 -17.47 1.88 -1.35
C PRO A 144 -17.06 1.63 0.11
N LYS A 145 -16.28 2.56 0.69
CA LYS A 145 -15.85 2.47 2.09
C LYS A 145 -16.92 2.94 3.07
N GLY A 146 -17.69 3.98 2.74
CA GLY A 146 -18.82 4.42 3.55
C GLY A 146 -19.90 3.36 3.68
N ALA A 147 -20.30 2.74 2.56
CA ALA A 147 -21.28 1.66 2.54
C ALA A 147 -20.83 0.46 3.37
N PHE A 148 -19.53 0.10 3.30
CA PHE A 148 -18.96 -0.91 4.19
C PHE A 148 -18.98 -0.48 5.66
N PHE A 149 -18.57 0.76 5.97
CA PHE A 149 -18.49 1.29 7.33
C PHE A 149 -19.84 1.20 8.06
N ILE A 150 -20.94 1.60 7.40
CA ILE A 150 -22.28 1.57 7.98
C ILE A 150 -22.97 0.19 7.95
N SER A 151 -22.42 -0.76 7.18
CA SER A 151 -22.97 -2.11 7.09
C SER A 151 -22.97 -2.82 8.45
N ARG A 152 -23.77 -3.88 8.61
CA ARG A 152 -23.77 -4.68 9.85
C ARG A 152 -22.39 -5.25 10.16
N THR A 153 -21.68 -5.70 9.13
CA THR A 153 -20.30 -6.21 9.21
C THR A 153 -19.32 -5.12 9.59
N GLY A 154 -19.40 -3.93 8.98
CA GLY A 154 -18.57 -2.78 9.33
C GLY A 154 -18.76 -2.35 10.78
N ARG A 155 -20.01 -2.15 11.21
CA ARG A 155 -20.34 -1.80 12.60
C ARG A 155 -19.82 -2.83 13.61
N PHE A 156 -19.86 -4.12 13.27
CA PHE A 156 -19.25 -5.17 14.09
C PHE A 156 -17.73 -5.01 14.17
N CYS A 157 -17.04 -4.84 13.04
CA CYS A 157 -15.59 -4.61 12.99
C CYS A 157 -15.15 -3.37 13.77
N HIS A 158 -15.90 -2.26 13.71
CA HIS A 158 -15.59 -1.03 14.43
C HIS A 158 -15.81 -1.17 15.94
N ARG A 159 -16.86 -1.88 16.37
CA ARG A 159 -17.06 -2.24 17.79
C ARG A 159 -15.91 -3.11 18.29
N LEU A 160 -15.52 -4.13 17.52
CA LEU A 160 -14.38 -4.97 17.87
C LEU A 160 -13.10 -4.14 17.99
N LEU A 161 -12.84 -3.23 17.04
CA LEU A 161 -11.69 -2.35 17.07
C LEU A 161 -11.68 -1.44 18.31
N TYR A 162 -12.82 -0.86 18.67
CA TYR A 162 -12.98 -0.08 19.89
C TYR A 162 -12.64 -0.89 21.15
N TYR A 163 -13.19 -2.10 21.31
CA TYR A 163 -12.85 -2.94 22.46
C TYR A 163 -11.38 -3.40 22.47
N MET A 164 -10.79 -3.63 21.30
CA MET A 164 -9.35 -3.92 21.20
C MET A 164 -8.49 -2.74 21.67
N THR A 165 -8.92 -1.50 21.48
CA THR A 165 -8.17 -0.35 22.05
C THR A 165 -8.19 -0.32 23.57
N TYR A 166 -9.26 -0.77 24.24
CA TYR A 166 -9.26 -0.95 25.70
C TYR A 166 -8.23 -1.99 26.12
N PHE A 167 -8.20 -3.14 25.43
CA PHE A 167 -7.20 -4.18 25.71
C PHE A 167 -5.77 -3.65 25.52
N PHE A 168 -5.48 -3.00 24.39
CA PHE A 168 -4.14 -2.45 24.15
C PHE A 168 -3.75 -1.34 25.11
N HIS A 169 -4.69 -0.52 25.55
CA HIS A 169 -4.41 0.60 26.46
C HIS A 169 -4.25 0.16 27.91
N TYR A 170 -5.11 -0.74 28.40
CA TYR A 170 -5.12 -1.15 29.81
C TYR A 170 -4.32 -2.41 30.09
N CYS A 171 -4.18 -3.32 29.12
CA CYS A 171 -3.54 -4.63 29.33
C CYS A 171 -2.10 -4.68 28.81
N LEU A 172 -1.69 -3.80 27.89
CA LEU A 172 -0.32 -3.78 27.35
C LEU A 172 0.45 -2.54 27.82
N PRO A 173 1.69 -2.71 28.31
CA PRO A 173 2.55 -1.57 28.61
C PRO A 173 2.80 -0.71 27.37
N ARG A 174 2.71 0.62 27.51
CA ARG A 174 2.93 1.56 26.39
C ARG A 174 4.27 1.34 25.67
N ARG A 175 5.33 1.00 26.41
CA ARG A 175 6.66 0.69 25.83
C ARG A 175 6.63 -0.55 24.93
N PHE A 176 5.86 -1.56 25.31
CA PHE A 176 5.67 -2.78 24.53
C PHE A 176 4.88 -2.48 23.25
N LEU A 177 3.79 -1.73 23.36
CA LEU A 177 2.99 -1.29 22.22
C LEU A 177 3.82 -0.43 21.24
N SER A 178 4.62 0.52 21.76
CA SER A 178 5.58 1.30 20.98
C SER A 178 6.63 0.42 20.30
N ALA A 179 7.13 -0.62 20.94
CA ALA A 179 8.12 -1.52 20.36
C ALA A 179 7.53 -2.33 19.19
N ILE A 180 6.35 -2.92 19.37
CA ILE A 180 5.64 -3.67 18.31
C ILE A 180 5.34 -2.76 17.12
N ILE A 181 4.77 -1.59 17.36
CA ILE A 181 4.42 -0.65 16.30
C ILE A 181 5.69 -0.08 15.65
N GLY A 182 6.76 0.12 16.42
CA GLY A 182 8.08 0.51 15.91
C GLY A 182 8.64 -0.44 14.86
N LEU A 183 8.39 -1.75 14.98
CA LEU A 183 8.81 -2.73 13.97
C LEU A 183 8.20 -2.44 12.59
N LYS A 184 6.96 -1.92 12.53
CA LYS A 184 6.28 -1.53 11.28
C LYS A 184 6.99 -0.37 10.58
N TYR A 185 7.61 0.54 11.35
CA TYR A 185 8.22 1.76 10.85
C TYR A 185 9.76 1.71 10.81
N ARG A 186 10.36 0.54 11.10
CA ARG A 186 11.82 0.36 11.21
C ARG A 186 12.62 0.68 9.94
N SER A 187 11.97 0.67 8.78
CA SER A 187 12.57 1.00 7.49
C SER A 187 12.66 2.50 7.22
N LEU A 188 12.07 3.33 8.09
CA LEU A 188 12.13 4.79 8.01
C LEU A 188 13.30 5.34 8.83
N SER A 189 13.64 6.62 8.63
CA SER A 189 14.63 7.28 9.49
C SER A 189 14.21 7.22 10.96
N ALA A 190 15.18 7.20 11.88
CA ALA A 190 14.90 7.06 13.32
C ALA A 190 13.90 8.12 13.84
N GLN A 191 14.02 9.36 13.36
CA GLN A 191 13.08 10.44 13.68
C GLN A 191 11.67 10.17 13.14
N ARG A 192 11.53 9.74 11.88
CA ARG A 192 10.22 9.42 11.27
C ARG A 192 9.57 8.21 11.91
N SER A 193 10.35 7.16 12.18
CA SER A 193 9.88 5.97 12.89
C SER A 193 9.34 6.36 14.26
N LYS A 194 10.08 7.18 15.03
CA LYS A 194 9.66 7.61 16.36
C LYS A 194 8.37 8.43 16.34
N ILE A 195 8.23 9.38 15.41
CA ILE A 195 7.01 10.20 15.26
C ILE A 195 5.82 9.29 14.95
N LEU A 196 5.88 8.52 13.85
CA LEU A 196 4.76 7.69 13.41
C LEU A 196 4.38 6.60 14.42
N THR A 197 5.35 6.01 15.12
CA THR A 197 5.08 5.07 16.21
C THR A 197 4.31 5.75 17.34
N ASN A 198 4.74 6.93 17.78
CA ASN A 198 4.06 7.66 18.84
C ASN A 198 2.65 8.11 18.43
N SER A 199 2.46 8.59 17.20
CA SER A 199 1.15 8.97 16.67
C SER A 199 0.20 7.77 16.62
N THR A 200 0.70 6.61 16.17
CA THR A 200 -0.09 5.38 16.06
C THR A 200 -0.48 4.84 17.43
N VAL A 201 0.44 4.88 18.40
CA VAL A 201 0.15 4.55 19.81
C VAL A 201 -0.91 5.48 20.38
N SER A 202 -0.86 6.77 20.04
CA SER A 202 -1.85 7.76 20.48
C SER A 202 -3.25 7.48 19.93
N ILE A 203 -3.37 6.97 18.69
CA ILE A 203 -4.65 6.58 18.09
C ILE A 203 -5.25 5.35 18.76
N LEU A 204 -4.41 4.42 19.24
CA LEU A 204 -4.85 3.23 19.97
C LEU A 204 -5.32 3.55 21.40
N ASN A 205 -5.46 4.82 21.77
CA ASN A 205 -6.18 5.24 22.95
C ASN A 205 -7.70 5.09 22.70
N PRO A 206 -8.46 4.46 23.63
CA PRO A 206 -9.91 4.32 23.52
C PRO A 206 -10.66 5.61 23.23
N THR A 207 -10.24 6.71 23.84
CA THR A 207 -10.83 8.04 23.66
C THR A 207 -10.60 8.55 22.24
N SER A 208 -9.36 8.46 21.74
CA SER A 208 -9.03 8.85 20.36
C SER A 208 -9.77 7.97 19.35
N MET A 209 -9.87 6.67 19.60
CA MET A 209 -10.61 5.74 18.76
C MET A 209 -12.12 6.03 18.74
N SER A 210 -12.70 6.33 19.91
CA SER A 210 -14.09 6.80 20.03
C SER A 210 -14.33 8.03 19.18
N ASN A 211 -13.45 9.03 19.29
CA ASN A 211 -13.55 10.26 18.50
C ASN A 211 -13.47 10.00 16.99
N ILE A 212 -12.54 9.15 16.55
CA ILE A 212 -12.38 8.81 15.14
C ILE A 212 -13.63 8.10 14.61
N LEU A 213 -14.16 7.11 15.34
CA LEU A 213 -15.33 6.35 14.92
C LEU A 213 -16.62 7.20 14.97
N GLY A 214 -16.76 8.04 15.99
CA GLY A 214 -17.85 8.99 16.13
C GLY A 214 -17.90 10.00 14.99
N LEU A 215 -16.78 10.68 14.73
CA LEU A 215 -16.64 11.61 13.60
C LEU A 215 -16.86 10.93 12.24
N SER A 216 -16.37 9.70 12.07
CA SER A 216 -16.62 8.93 10.84
C SER A 216 -18.09 8.55 10.67
N THR A 217 -18.84 8.38 11.76
CA THR A 217 -20.27 8.08 11.70
C THR A 217 -21.05 9.33 11.35
N GLU A 218 -20.73 10.45 12.00
CA GLU A 218 -21.31 11.76 11.71
C GLU A 218 -21.04 12.21 10.26
N GLU A 219 -19.85 11.89 9.71
CA GLU A 219 -19.52 12.06 8.29
C GLU A 219 -20.57 11.45 7.37
N MET A 220 -20.94 10.19 7.65
CA MET A 220 -21.87 9.43 6.81
C MET A 220 -23.30 9.95 6.92
N GLU A 221 -23.63 10.62 8.02
CA GLU A 221 -24.96 11.17 8.30
C GLU A 221 -25.12 12.58 7.74
N LEU A 222 -24.15 13.47 7.97
CA LEU A 222 -24.24 14.88 7.58
C LEU A 222 -23.83 15.11 6.13
N ILE A 223 -22.81 14.42 5.63
CA ILE A 223 -22.25 14.67 4.29
C ILE A 223 -22.99 13.82 3.24
N TYR A 224 -24.27 14.14 3.06
CA TYR A 224 -25.14 13.44 2.12
C TYR A 224 -25.13 14.09 0.73
N ARG A 225 -25.36 15.41 0.65
CA ARG A 225 -25.41 16.17 -0.60
C ARG A 225 -24.26 17.15 -0.69
N ARG A 226 -23.73 17.33 -1.89
CA ARG A 226 -22.76 18.37 -2.21
C ARG A 226 -23.40 19.75 -2.08
N ASP A 227 -22.72 20.69 -1.44
CA ASP A 227 -23.16 22.07 -1.31
C ASP A 227 -22.85 22.86 -2.60
N ASN A 228 -23.75 22.75 -3.58
CA ASN A 228 -23.58 23.40 -4.88
C ASN A 228 -23.73 24.93 -4.83
N GLU A 229 -24.33 25.49 -3.76
CA GLU A 229 -24.43 26.94 -3.57
C GLU A 229 -23.08 27.50 -3.16
N PHE A 230 -22.49 26.96 -2.09
CA PHE A 230 -21.14 27.29 -1.66
C PHE A 230 -20.12 27.15 -2.79
N LEU A 231 -20.20 26.04 -3.53
CA LEU A 231 -19.27 25.78 -4.64
C LEU A 231 -19.43 26.81 -5.75
N ARG A 232 -20.65 27.17 -6.18
CA ARG A 232 -20.85 28.17 -7.24
C ARG A 232 -20.14 29.50 -6.93
N GLU A 233 -20.14 29.92 -5.67
CA GLU A 233 -19.50 31.16 -5.23
C GLU A 233 -17.98 31.05 -5.07
N ASN A 234 -17.46 29.86 -4.74
CA ASN A 234 -16.07 29.68 -4.30
C ASN A 234 -15.23 28.78 -5.22
N ILE A 235 -15.80 28.19 -6.27
CA ILE A 235 -15.12 27.17 -7.10
C ILE A 235 -13.82 27.68 -7.75
N SER A 236 -13.73 28.98 -8.04
CA SER A 236 -12.51 29.61 -8.58
C SER A 236 -11.36 29.69 -7.56
N LYS A 237 -11.69 29.76 -6.27
CA LYS A 237 -10.74 29.78 -5.16
C LYS A 237 -10.31 28.36 -4.73
N ILE A 238 -11.04 27.32 -5.12
CA ILE A 238 -10.78 25.93 -4.66
C ILE A 238 -10.08 25.11 -5.75
N VAL A 239 -9.08 24.32 -5.33
CA VAL A 239 -8.41 23.32 -6.17
C VAL A 239 -8.69 21.92 -5.64
N PHE A 240 -9.23 21.05 -6.50
CA PHE A 240 -9.64 19.70 -6.13
C PHE A 240 -8.65 18.65 -6.64
N TYR A 241 -8.29 17.72 -5.76
CA TYR A 241 -7.40 16.61 -6.06
C TYR A 241 -8.05 15.27 -5.70
N TYR A 242 -8.47 14.52 -6.72
CA TYR A 242 -9.07 13.20 -6.57
C TYR A 242 -8.04 12.07 -6.78
N GLY A 243 -8.17 11.00 -5.97
CA GLY A 243 -7.32 9.82 -5.99
C GLY A 243 -7.88 8.67 -6.82
N ARG A 244 -7.00 7.76 -7.30
CA ARG A 244 -7.41 6.58 -8.07
C ARG A 244 -8.04 5.44 -7.24
N SER A 245 -7.80 5.38 -5.92
CA SER A 245 -8.02 4.15 -5.13
C SER A 245 -8.46 4.38 -3.68
N ASP A 246 -8.96 5.55 -3.31
CA ASP A 246 -9.21 5.84 -1.89
C ASP A 246 -10.50 5.20 -1.34
N GLY A 247 -11.47 4.87 -2.20
CA GLY A 247 -12.76 4.30 -1.82
C GLY A 247 -13.65 5.21 -0.96
N TRP A 248 -13.19 6.44 -0.67
CA TRP A 248 -13.86 7.47 0.13
C TRP A 248 -14.23 8.70 -0.72
N ALA A 249 -13.45 9.03 -1.76
CA ALA A 249 -13.74 10.06 -2.75
C ALA A 249 -13.48 9.51 -4.17
N PRO A 250 -14.37 8.65 -4.69
CA PRO A 250 -14.15 7.94 -5.95
C PRO A 250 -14.01 8.88 -7.16
N LEU A 251 -13.35 8.42 -8.22
CA LEU A 251 -13.21 9.18 -9.47
C LEU A 251 -14.56 9.51 -10.15
N THR A 252 -15.65 8.82 -9.79
CA THR A 252 -16.99 9.20 -10.24
C THR A 252 -17.40 10.58 -9.70
N PHE A 253 -16.97 10.95 -8.49
CA PHE A 253 -17.25 12.27 -7.92
C PHE A 253 -16.45 13.35 -8.66
N GLN A 254 -15.22 13.04 -9.07
CA GLN A 254 -14.45 13.90 -9.95
C GLN A 254 -15.16 14.11 -11.29
N ALA A 255 -15.66 13.05 -11.92
CA ALA A 255 -16.38 13.13 -13.18
C ALA A 255 -17.66 14.00 -13.04
N ASP A 256 -18.38 13.84 -11.93
CA ASP A 256 -19.54 14.70 -11.62
C ASP A 256 -19.12 16.17 -11.46
N MET A 257 -18.01 16.47 -10.75
CA MET A 257 -17.50 17.84 -10.63
C MET A 257 -17.10 18.46 -11.98
N VAL A 258 -16.43 17.69 -12.85
CA VAL A 258 -16.06 18.16 -14.20
C VAL A 258 -17.29 18.39 -15.07
N ARG A 259 -18.30 17.54 -14.96
CA ARG A 259 -19.57 17.71 -15.68
C ARG A 259 -20.30 18.98 -15.21
N ASP A 260 -20.34 19.22 -13.91
CA ASP A 260 -21.13 20.30 -13.33
C ASP A 260 -20.39 21.66 -13.39
N TYR A 261 -19.05 21.64 -13.52
CA TYR A 261 -18.18 22.83 -13.65
C TYR A 261 -17.13 22.66 -14.77
N PRO A 262 -17.55 22.56 -16.04
CA PRO A 262 -16.68 22.21 -17.17
C PRO A 262 -15.59 23.26 -17.44
N ASP A 263 -15.86 24.54 -17.17
CA ASP A 263 -14.91 25.64 -17.40
C ASP A 263 -13.86 25.78 -16.29
N ASN A 264 -13.91 24.93 -15.25
CA ASN A 264 -13.00 25.03 -14.12
C ASN A 264 -11.79 24.09 -14.25
N ASN A 265 -10.64 24.69 -14.55
CA ASN A 265 -9.37 23.98 -14.69
C ASN A 265 -8.73 23.51 -13.37
N ASN A 266 -9.36 23.80 -12.21
CA ASN A 266 -8.84 23.43 -10.89
C ASN A 266 -9.33 22.04 -10.41
N ILE A 267 -9.97 21.24 -11.27
CA ILE A 267 -10.45 19.89 -10.92
C ILE A 267 -9.51 18.83 -11.49
N HIS A 268 -8.73 18.19 -10.62
CA HIS A 268 -7.70 17.23 -11.04
C HIS A 268 -8.02 15.80 -10.58
N GLY A 269 -7.90 14.84 -11.49
CA GLY A 269 -8.00 13.41 -11.20
C GLY A 269 -6.97 12.61 -11.97
N ARG A 270 -5.89 12.25 -11.28
CA ARG A 270 -4.84 11.31 -11.76
C ARG A 270 -3.80 10.97 -10.70
N LEU A 271 -4.08 11.21 -9.43
CA LEU A 271 -3.15 10.91 -8.36
C LEU A 271 -3.25 9.42 -8.00
N VAL A 272 -2.18 8.66 -8.32
CA VAL A 272 -1.95 7.34 -7.73
C VAL A 272 -1.52 7.58 -6.28
N MET A 273 -2.47 7.51 -5.36
CA MET A 273 -2.23 7.65 -3.92
C MET A 273 -2.89 6.44 -3.26
N SER A 274 -2.09 5.39 -3.02
CA SER A 274 -2.48 4.32 -2.11
C SER A 274 -2.55 4.91 -0.71
N HIS A 275 -3.65 4.64 0.01
CA HIS A 275 -3.77 4.95 1.43
C HIS A 275 -2.50 4.53 2.16
N ILE A 276 -1.88 5.51 2.83
CA ILE A 276 -0.53 5.52 3.41
C ILE A 276 0.58 6.02 2.45
N PHE A 277 0.67 7.35 2.34
CA PHE A 277 1.91 8.15 2.37
C PHE A 277 3.07 7.74 1.43
N ARG A 278 2.99 8.11 0.14
CA ARG A 278 4.18 8.39 -0.70
C ARG A 278 4.12 9.81 -1.27
N TYR A 279 4.70 10.77 -0.53
CA TYR A 279 4.60 12.22 -0.77
C TYR A 279 5.45 12.81 -1.91
N SER A 280 6.11 12.01 -2.75
CA SER A 280 6.96 12.57 -3.81
C SER A 280 6.18 13.24 -4.96
N ARG A 281 4.93 12.85 -5.22
CA ARG A 281 4.17 13.33 -6.39
C ARG A 281 3.28 14.56 -6.15
N ILE A 282 2.85 14.81 -4.91
CA ILE A 282 2.06 16.01 -4.57
C ILE A 282 2.92 17.28 -4.73
N LEU A 283 4.22 17.18 -4.40
CA LEU A 283 5.18 18.27 -4.48
C LEU A 283 5.38 18.82 -5.91
N TYR A 284 5.31 17.96 -6.93
CA TYR A 284 5.46 18.40 -8.31
C TYR A 284 4.26 19.24 -8.77
N LEU A 285 3.04 18.84 -8.39
CA LEU A 285 1.81 19.49 -8.83
C LEU A 285 1.51 20.77 -8.02
N THR A 286 1.77 20.79 -6.71
CA THR A 286 1.64 22.03 -5.92
C THR A 286 2.69 23.07 -6.29
N SER A 287 3.89 22.66 -6.71
CA SER A 287 4.92 23.59 -7.22
C SER A 287 4.57 24.25 -8.56
N LEU A 288 3.72 23.61 -9.37
CA LEU A 288 3.24 24.16 -10.65
C LEU A 288 2.11 25.18 -10.46
N SER A 289 1.25 24.99 -9.45
CA SER A 289 0.10 25.86 -9.17
C SER A 289 0.39 27.05 -8.24
N LEU A 290 1.53 27.06 -7.55
CA LEU A 290 1.95 28.13 -6.63
C LEU A 290 2.81 29.23 -7.27
N ARG A 291 2.88 29.32 -8.62
CA ARG A 291 3.47 30.48 -9.31
C ARG A 291 2.35 31.37 -9.85
N PRO A 292 2.31 32.66 -9.43
CA PRO A 292 3.24 33.64 -9.99
C PRO A 292 3.90 34.59 -8.95
N ASN A 293 5.09 35.09 -9.29
CA ASN A 293 5.80 36.23 -8.68
C ASN A 293 6.26 36.14 -7.21
N LEU A 294 7.05 35.12 -6.85
CA LEU A 294 7.83 35.11 -5.61
C LEU A 294 9.30 34.79 -5.91
N TYR A 295 10.03 35.77 -6.45
CA TYR A 295 11.49 35.71 -6.58
C TYR A 295 12.12 37.05 -6.15
N LYS A 296 12.72 37.07 -4.96
CA LYS A 296 13.92 37.86 -4.68
C LYS A 296 14.92 36.99 -3.90
N VAL A 297 16.15 36.99 -4.39
CA VAL A 297 17.31 36.15 -4.04
C VAL A 297 18.06 36.73 -2.84
N HIS A 298 18.69 35.91 -1.98
CA HIS A 298 20.07 36.07 -1.44
C HIS A 298 20.51 34.90 -0.52
N PRO A 299 21.84 34.68 -0.27
CA PRO A 299 22.45 33.34 -0.20
C PRO A 299 22.87 32.80 1.19
N ARG A 300 23.16 31.49 1.18
CA ARG A 300 23.76 30.55 2.16
C ARG A 300 24.50 31.09 3.40
N VAL A 301 24.30 30.40 4.54
CA VAL A 301 25.36 30.03 5.52
C VAL A 301 25.05 28.65 6.16
N THR A 302 26.08 27.80 6.27
CA THR A 302 26.13 26.45 6.87
C THR A 302 26.83 26.45 8.23
N SER A 303 26.34 25.69 9.22
CA SER A 303 27.15 25.01 10.26
C SER A 303 26.31 24.16 11.27
N PRO A 304 26.93 23.18 12.00
CA PRO A 304 26.28 22.00 12.58
C PRO A 304 26.23 21.98 14.14
N ILE A 305 25.37 21.14 14.74
CA ILE A 305 25.31 20.89 16.20
C ILE A 305 24.96 19.40 16.42
N VAL A 306 25.89 18.53 16.82
CA VAL A 306 26.32 18.10 18.19
C VAL A 306 25.19 17.46 19.04
N THR A 307 25.35 16.16 19.32
CA THR A 307 24.58 15.33 20.26
C THR A 307 25.26 15.23 21.63
N PRO A 308 24.52 14.98 22.72
CA PRO A 308 25.05 14.20 23.83
C PRO A 308 24.19 13.00 24.24
N SER A 309 24.90 11.99 24.73
CA SER A 309 24.47 10.74 25.37
C SER A 309 23.91 10.93 26.78
N LEU A 310 23.21 9.92 27.35
CA LEU A 310 23.68 9.20 28.55
C LEU A 310 22.68 8.13 29.07
N THR A 311 23.28 6.95 29.33
CA THR A 311 23.08 5.93 30.39
C THR A 311 21.74 5.27 30.75
N ARG A 312 21.92 3.99 31.12
CA ARG A 312 20.97 2.89 31.33
C ARG A 312 21.06 2.47 32.81
N THR A 313 19.94 2.16 33.44
CA THR A 313 19.92 1.40 34.71
C THR A 313 18.73 0.42 34.72
N LEU A 314 19.01 -0.82 35.13
CA LEU A 314 18.10 -1.97 35.26
C LEU A 314 17.66 -2.12 36.72
N PHE A 315 16.43 -2.57 36.98
CA PHE A 315 16.09 -3.40 38.15
C PHE A 315 14.82 -4.24 37.88
N THR A 316 14.70 -5.31 38.67
CA THR A 316 14.13 -6.64 38.42
C THR A 316 12.65 -6.82 38.81
N SER A 317 12.01 -7.82 38.20
CA SER A 317 10.61 -8.27 38.41
C SER A 317 10.37 -9.08 39.70
N PRO A 318 9.08 -9.33 40.03
CA PRO A 318 8.65 -10.71 40.36
C PRO A 318 7.36 -11.19 39.63
N ALA A 319 7.33 -12.52 39.46
CA ALA A 319 6.33 -13.55 39.06
C ALA A 319 4.85 -13.16 38.74
N LEU A 320 4.13 -13.61 37.69
CA LEU A 320 3.99 -14.83 36.87
C LEU A 320 2.81 -15.75 37.30
N LEU A 321 1.77 -15.80 36.47
CA LEU A 321 0.64 -16.75 36.48
C LEU A 321 0.86 -17.74 35.31
N ALA A 322 0.89 -19.03 35.61
CA ALA A 322 1.53 -20.07 34.78
C ALA A 322 0.66 -20.63 33.62
N LYS A 323 1.26 -20.72 32.42
CA LYS A 323 0.88 -21.65 31.33
C LYS A 323 1.63 -22.99 31.52
N ARG A 324 1.08 -24.11 31.00
CA ARG A 324 1.61 -25.47 31.16
C ARG A 324 2.92 -25.70 30.38
N ASP A 325 3.78 -26.59 30.87
CA ASP A 325 5.08 -26.89 30.27
C ASP A 325 4.94 -27.67 28.96
N TYR A 326 5.64 -27.28 27.89
CA TYR A 326 5.68 -28.02 26.62
C TYR A 326 6.17 -29.46 26.74
N TYR A 327 7.05 -29.76 27.71
CA TYR A 327 7.43 -31.15 28.00
C TYR A 327 6.26 -31.96 28.56
N GLU A 328 5.43 -31.34 29.41
CA GLU A 328 4.19 -31.95 29.94
C GLU A 328 3.12 -32.10 28.86
N VAL A 329 3.00 -31.13 27.94
CA VAL A 329 2.06 -31.16 26.81
C VAL A 329 2.36 -32.34 25.87
N LEU A 330 3.65 -32.63 25.62
CA LEU A 330 4.07 -33.79 24.83
C LEU A 330 4.18 -35.08 25.66
N GLY A 331 4.10 -35.00 26.99
CA GLY A 331 4.21 -36.15 27.89
C GLY A 331 5.60 -36.78 27.91
N VAL A 332 6.65 -35.99 27.72
CA VAL A 332 8.06 -36.44 27.67
C VAL A 332 8.89 -35.74 28.75
N GLY A 333 9.96 -36.39 29.22
CA GLY A 333 10.87 -35.79 30.20
C GLY A 333 11.71 -34.66 29.59
N ARG A 334 12.21 -33.74 30.42
CA ARG A 334 13.09 -32.63 29.96
C ARG A 334 14.39 -33.11 29.32
N SER A 335 14.85 -34.30 29.71
CA SER A 335 16.01 -35.00 29.13
C SER A 335 15.69 -35.83 27.88
N ALA A 336 14.47 -35.74 27.33
CA ALA A 336 14.07 -36.56 26.18
C ALA A 336 14.93 -36.29 24.95
N SER A 337 15.30 -37.35 24.24
CA SER A 337 16.01 -37.28 22.96
C SER A 337 15.10 -36.72 21.85
N ASP A 338 15.69 -36.18 20.78
CA ASP A 338 14.94 -35.67 19.62
C ASP A 338 14.03 -36.76 19.01
N SER A 339 14.46 -38.02 19.06
CA SER A 339 13.66 -39.18 18.64
C SER A 339 12.45 -39.43 19.52
N GLU A 340 12.56 -39.23 20.84
CA GLU A 340 11.45 -39.43 21.78
C GLU A 340 10.41 -38.31 21.66
N ILE A 341 10.86 -37.06 21.48
CA ILE A 341 9.99 -35.89 21.25
C ILE A 341 9.19 -36.06 19.95
N LYS A 342 9.86 -36.48 18.87
CA LYS A 342 9.21 -36.74 17.58
C LYS A 342 8.21 -37.89 17.64
N LYS A 343 8.54 -38.97 18.35
CA LYS A 343 7.65 -40.12 18.54
C LYS A 343 6.40 -39.76 19.37
N ALA A 344 6.58 -38.97 20.44
CA ALA A 344 5.48 -38.49 21.29
C ALA A 344 4.53 -37.57 20.52
N TYR A 345 5.07 -36.62 19.75
CA TYR A 345 4.29 -35.76 18.87
C TYR A 345 3.45 -36.56 17.87
N PHE A 346 4.05 -37.54 17.18
CA PHE A 346 3.34 -38.32 16.17
C PHE A 346 2.18 -39.13 16.75
N ASN A 347 2.37 -39.70 17.95
CA ASN A 347 1.33 -40.44 18.67
C ASN A 347 0.17 -39.53 19.12
N LEU A 348 0.49 -38.34 19.62
CA LEU A 348 -0.51 -37.37 20.08
C LEU A 348 -1.24 -36.68 18.91
N ALA A 349 -0.53 -36.30 17.86
CA ALA A 349 -1.10 -35.72 16.64
C ALA A 349 -2.05 -36.70 15.93
N LYS A 350 -1.71 -38.00 15.89
CA LYS A 350 -2.60 -39.05 15.36
C LYS A 350 -3.85 -39.24 16.24
N LYS A 351 -3.71 -39.11 17.55
CA LYS A 351 -4.81 -39.26 18.52
C LYS A 351 -5.79 -38.08 18.49
N PHE A 352 -5.28 -36.86 18.36
CA PHE A 352 -6.07 -35.62 18.37
C PHE A 352 -6.29 -35.02 16.98
N HIS A 353 -6.05 -35.78 15.91
CA HIS A 353 -6.24 -35.30 14.54
C HIS A 353 -7.70 -34.84 14.33
N PRO A 354 -7.92 -33.66 13.72
CA PRO A 354 -9.27 -33.09 13.54
C PRO A 354 -10.20 -34.00 12.73
N ASP A 355 -9.68 -34.73 11.73
CA ASP A 355 -10.50 -35.64 10.92
C ASP A 355 -11.03 -36.85 11.69
N LYS A 356 -10.29 -37.34 12.69
CA LYS A 356 -10.72 -38.47 13.53
C LYS A 356 -11.57 -38.04 14.72
N ASN A 357 -11.56 -36.75 15.06
CA ASN A 357 -12.25 -36.19 16.22
C ASN A 357 -13.16 -35.02 15.83
N THR A 358 -13.95 -35.21 14.77
CA THR A 358 -14.74 -34.17 14.10
C THR A 358 -15.85 -33.56 14.99
N LYS A 359 -16.18 -34.18 16.14
CA LYS A 359 -17.26 -33.75 17.05
C LYS A 359 -16.77 -33.20 18.40
N ASP A 360 -15.47 -33.25 18.71
CA ASP A 360 -14.93 -32.77 19.99
C ASP A 360 -14.13 -31.46 19.80
N PRO A 361 -14.67 -30.29 20.20
CA PRO A 361 -13.95 -29.03 20.10
C PRO A 361 -12.67 -28.99 20.96
N ARG A 362 -12.56 -29.83 22.01
CA ARG A 362 -11.36 -29.91 22.86
C ARG A 362 -10.21 -30.65 22.18
N ALA A 363 -10.48 -31.50 21.19
CA ALA A 363 -9.43 -32.17 20.41
C ALA A 363 -8.65 -31.17 19.55
N LYS A 364 -9.35 -30.16 19.00
CA LYS A 364 -8.74 -29.08 18.22
C LYS A 364 -7.82 -28.20 19.06
N GLU A 365 -8.25 -27.83 20.27
CA GLU A 365 -7.43 -27.04 21.21
C GLU A 365 -6.17 -27.81 21.62
N LYS A 366 -6.30 -29.10 21.95
CA LYS A 366 -5.16 -29.97 22.29
C LYS A 366 -4.21 -30.16 21.11
N PHE A 367 -4.73 -30.31 19.89
CA PHE A 367 -3.90 -30.46 18.69
C PHE A 367 -3.03 -29.21 18.43
N ILE A 368 -3.59 -28.02 18.66
CA ILE A 368 -2.84 -26.75 18.58
C ILE A 368 -1.76 -26.70 19.67
N GLU A 369 -2.10 -27.06 20.91
CA GLU A 369 -1.16 -27.09 22.04
C GLU A 369 0.02 -28.05 21.80
N ILE A 370 -0.26 -29.26 21.30
CA ILE A 370 0.73 -30.29 20.93
C ILE A 370 1.63 -29.82 19.78
N SER A 371 1.06 -29.13 18.79
CA SER A 371 1.82 -28.63 17.64
C SER A 371 2.79 -27.51 18.04
N ASN A 372 2.36 -26.60 18.92
CA ASN A 372 3.20 -25.54 19.46
C ASN A 372 4.35 -26.10 20.32
N ALA A 373 4.06 -27.11 21.14
CA ALA A 373 5.09 -27.78 21.94
C ALA A 373 6.15 -28.45 21.06
N TYR A 374 5.75 -29.11 19.98
CA TYR A 374 6.68 -29.74 19.05
C TYR A 374 7.50 -28.70 18.25
N GLU A 375 6.94 -27.57 17.85
CA GLU A 375 7.68 -26.53 17.13
C GLU A 375 8.85 -25.97 17.95
N ILE A 376 8.66 -25.81 19.26
CA ILE A 376 9.71 -25.31 20.17
C ILE A 376 10.69 -26.41 20.55
N LEU A 377 10.21 -27.63 20.84
CA LEU A 377 11.07 -28.72 21.34
C LEU A 377 11.79 -29.52 20.24
N SER A 378 11.38 -29.42 18.98
CA SER A 378 12.03 -30.13 17.85
C SER A 378 13.27 -29.44 17.27
N ASP A 379 13.41 -28.13 17.52
CA ASP A 379 14.56 -27.33 17.07
C ASP A 379 15.54 -27.14 18.23
N LYS A 380 16.80 -27.53 18.03
CA LYS A 380 17.83 -27.51 19.09
C LYS A 380 18.07 -26.12 19.66
N ASP A 381 18.04 -25.08 18.84
CA ASP A 381 18.28 -23.70 19.27
C ASP A 381 17.06 -23.16 20.01
N LYS A 382 15.83 -23.45 19.54
CA LYS A 382 14.59 -23.06 20.22
C LYS A 382 14.39 -23.80 21.55
N ARG A 383 14.72 -25.09 21.58
CA ARG A 383 14.69 -25.92 22.80
C ARG A 383 15.68 -25.41 23.83
N GLN A 384 16.91 -25.10 23.43
CA GLN A 384 17.91 -24.54 24.34
C GLN A 384 17.46 -23.18 24.90
N GLN A 385 16.86 -22.31 24.07
CA GLN A 385 16.30 -21.04 24.53
C GLN A 385 15.14 -21.24 25.52
N TYR A 386 14.26 -22.21 25.24
CA TYR A 386 13.15 -22.57 26.12
C TYR A 386 13.63 -23.12 27.48
N ASP A 387 14.65 -23.99 27.47
CA ASP A 387 15.24 -24.59 28.67
C ASP A 387 15.98 -23.54 29.54
N LEU A 388 16.57 -22.51 28.92
CA LEU A 388 17.29 -21.44 29.62
C LEU A 388 16.39 -20.36 30.22
N MET A 389 15.22 -20.09 29.62
CA MET A 389 14.39 -18.92 29.95
C MET A 389 13.09 -19.24 30.71
N GLY A 390 12.71 -20.51 30.85
CA GLY A 390 11.47 -20.91 31.54
C GLY A 390 10.20 -20.40 30.83
N HIS A 391 9.00 -20.62 31.43
CA HIS A 391 7.69 -20.28 30.83
C HIS A 391 7.39 -18.77 30.71
N GLN A 392 8.29 -17.99 30.15
CA GLN A 392 8.02 -16.64 29.68
C GLN A 392 7.85 -16.63 28.15
N ASP A 393 6.80 -15.97 27.71
CA ASP A 393 6.16 -16.10 26.40
C ASP A 393 7.13 -15.85 25.24
N HIS A 394 7.48 -16.92 24.51
CA HIS A 394 8.10 -16.87 23.20
C HIS A 394 7.09 -17.27 22.13
N SER A 395 6.14 -16.38 21.86
CA SER A 395 5.51 -16.34 20.54
C SER A 395 6.52 -15.71 19.56
N PHE A 396 7.50 -16.49 19.12
CA PHE A 396 8.35 -16.11 18.00
C PHE A 396 7.49 -16.00 16.74
N GLY A 397 7.47 -14.81 16.15
CA GLY A 397 6.76 -14.54 14.91
C GLY A 397 7.30 -15.38 13.76
N SER A 398 6.53 -16.39 13.38
CA SER A 398 6.40 -16.90 12.02
C SER A 398 4.95 -17.36 11.84
N GLY A 399 4.43 -17.28 10.62
CA GLY A 399 3.01 -17.33 10.27
C GLY A 399 2.17 -18.37 11.02
N GLY A 400 1.16 -17.90 11.76
CA GLY A 400 0.07 -18.75 12.20
C GLY A 400 -0.66 -19.32 10.99
N PHE A 401 -0.62 -20.65 10.86
CA PHE A 401 -1.38 -21.42 9.90
C PHE A 401 -2.86 -20.98 9.90
N ARG A 402 -3.36 -20.57 8.72
CA ARG A 402 -4.79 -20.40 8.46
C ARG A 402 -5.32 -21.67 7.81
N TYR A 403 -6.40 -22.18 8.38
CA TYR A 403 -7.10 -23.43 8.03
C TYR A 403 -7.89 -23.32 6.71
N GLN A 404 -7.27 -22.99 5.57
CA GLN A 404 -8.02 -22.94 4.31
C GLN A 404 -7.34 -23.59 3.09
N ASP A 405 -6.14 -24.17 3.25
CA ASP A 405 -5.40 -24.78 2.14
C ASP A 405 -5.07 -26.26 2.40
N PHE A 406 -6.07 -27.12 2.60
CA PHE A 406 -5.85 -28.58 2.69
C PHE A 406 -6.93 -29.40 1.99
N HIS A 407 -7.02 -29.24 0.67
CA HIS A 407 -7.64 -30.25 -0.20
C HIS A 407 -6.71 -30.51 -1.38
N GLY A 408 -5.94 -31.60 -1.31
CA GLY A 408 -5.10 -32.04 -2.43
C GLY A 408 -3.87 -32.89 -2.09
N ALA A 409 -3.81 -33.58 -0.95
CA ALA A 409 -2.62 -34.34 -0.54
C ALA A 409 -2.91 -35.85 -0.42
N GLU A 410 -3.15 -36.52 -1.54
CA GLU A 410 -3.21 -37.99 -1.59
C GLU A 410 -2.12 -38.60 -2.50
N GLN A 411 -1.44 -37.81 -3.35
CA GLN A 411 -0.41 -38.33 -4.28
C GLN A 411 1.06 -38.12 -3.87
N GLN A 412 1.34 -37.39 -2.78
CA GLN A 412 2.72 -37.10 -2.35
C GLN A 412 3.32 -38.09 -1.33
N PHE A 413 2.56 -39.10 -0.89
CA PHE A 413 3.04 -40.02 0.14
C PHE A 413 3.92 -41.17 -0.38
N HIS A 414 3.91 -41.43 -1.70
CA HIS A 414 4.69 -42.52 -2.31
C HIS A 414 6.07 -42.14 -2.87
N SER A 415 6.40 -40.84 -2.97
CA SER A 415 7.73 -40.38 -3.40
C SER A 415 8.73 -40.18 -2.26
N PHE A 416 8.27 -40.21 -1.00
CA PHE A 416 9.10 -39.91 0.17
C PHE A 416 10.07 -41.06 0.56
N THR A 417 9.88 -42.27 0.01
CA THR A 417 10.71 -43.44 0.36
C THR A 417 11.83 -43.74 -0.63
N GLN A 418 11.85 -43.16 -1.83
CA GLN A 418 12.93 -43.33 -2.80
C GLN A 418 13.98 -42.20 -2.76
N GLU A 419 13.60 -40.97 -2.38
CA GLU A 419 14.57 -39.87 -2.21
C GLU A 419 15.44 -40.00 -0.95
N PHE A 420 15.15 -40.94 -0.05
CA PHE A 420 15.90 -41.13 1.18
C PHE A 420 17.24 -41.89 0.98
N GLU A 421 17.41 -42.64 -0.11
CA GLU A 421 18.70 -43.27 -0.47
C GLU A 421 19.68 -42.28 -1.13
N ASP A 422 19.18 -41.29 -1.88
CA ASP A 422 20.02 -40.29 -2.56
C ASP A 422 20.50 -39.14 -1.65
N ILE A 423 19.84 -38.93 -0.50
CA ILE A 423 20.25 -37.91 0.48
C ILE A 423 21.43 -38.38 1.34
N ILE A 424 21.58 -39.70 1.55
CA ILE A 424 22.69 -40.27 2.33
C ILE A 424 24.00 -40.22 1.54
N SER A 425 23.95 -40.24 0.20
CA SER A 425 25.14 -40.10 -0.66
C SER A 425 25.63 -38.64 -0.80
N GLN A 426 24.78 -37.64 -0.57
CA GLN A 426 25.17 -36.22 -0.58
C GLN A 426 25.65 -35.68 0.77
N PHE A 427 25.39 -36.37 1.88
CA PHE A 427 25.79 -35.91 3.23
C PHE A 427 27.29 -36.12 3.54
N MET A 428 28.04 -36.72 2.61
CA MET A 428 29.49 -36.98 2.69
C MET A 428 30.32 -36.13 1.70
N GLY A 429 29.91 -34.87 1.47
CA GLY A 429 30.69 -33.94 0.64
C GLY A 429 30.46 -32.48 1.06
N GLY A 430 31.49 -31.86 1.66
CA GLY A 430 31.41 -30.49 2.16
C GLY A 430 31.29 -29.43 1.07
N GLY A 431 30.64 -28.30 1.40
CA GLY A 431 30.76 -27.07 0.63
C GLY A 431 29.54 -26.13 0.68
N SER A 432 29.79 -24.90 1.12
CA SER A 432 29.02 -23.67 0.90
C SER A 432 27.79 -23.39 1.77
N MET A 433 27.98 -22.43 2.69
CA MET A 433 26.96 -21.60 3.33
C MET A 433 25.89 -21.12 2.33
N GLY A 434 24.63 -21.23 2.73
CA GLY A 434 23.46 -20.86 1.93
C GLY A 434 23.46 -19.39 1.50
N SER A 435 23.33 -19.18 0.19
CA SER A 435 23.05 -17.87 -0.39
C SER A 435 21.61 -17.44 -0.06
N SER A 436 21.44 -16.28 0.56
CA SER A 436 20.14 -15.62 0.70
C SER A 436 19.56 -15.31 -0.70
N GLN A 437 18.52 -16.04 -1.13
CA GLN A 437 17.86 -15.77 -2.41
C GLN A 437 17.13 -14.42 -2.34
N ILE A 438 17.44 -13.52 -3.28
CA ILE A 438 16.81 -12.21 -3.39
C ILE A 438 15.68 -12.30 -4.42
N SER A 439 14.46 -11.88 -4.05
CA SER A 439 13.31 -11.83 -4.97
C SER A 439 12.85 -10.40 -5.24
N TYR A 440 12.49 -10.12 -6.50
CA TYR A 440 11.89 -8.86 -6.93
C TYR A 440 10.54 -9.10 -7.60
N THR A 441 9.58 -8.20 -7.37
CA THR A 441 8.33 -8.17 -8.14
C THR A 441 8.35 -6.99 -9.11
N ILE A 442 8.26 -7.27 -10.42
CA ILE A 442 8.28 -6.27 -11.48
C ILE A 442 6.85 -6.08 -11.99
N ALA A 443 6.32 -4.87 -11.88
CA ALA A 443 5.03 -4.51 -12.45
C ALA A 443 5.17 -4.22 -13.95
N LEU A 444 4.34 -4.86 -14.77
CA LEU A 444 4.29 -4.71 -16.21
C LEU A 444 2.89 -4.28 -16.64
N THR A 445 2.81 -3.41 -17.65
CA THR A 445 1.55 -3.23 -18.37
C THR A 445 1.25 -4.45 -19.24
N PHE A 446 -0.01 -4.62 -19.64
CA PHE A 446 -0.40 -5.70 -20.54
C PHE A 446 0.44 -5.73 -21.83
N MET A 447 0.60 -4.57 -22.47
CA MET A 447 1.36 -4.45 -23.73
C MET A 447 2.84 -4.80 -23.53
N GLU A 448 3.46 -4.36 -22.43
CA GLU A 448 4.85 -4.69 -22.09
C GLU A 448 5.04 -6.19 -21.84
N ALA A 449 4.05 -6.86 -21.26
CA ALA A 449 4.09 -8.31 -21.05
C ALA A 449 3.93 -9.08 -22.37
N VAL A 450 3.10 -8.58 -23.28
CA VAL A 450 2.84 -9.24 -24.58
C VAL A 450 3.99 -9.05 -25.56
N GLN A 451 4.52 -7.83 -25.70
CA GLN A 451 5.58 -7.51 -26.67
C GLN A 451 6.99 -7.80 -26.12
N GLY A 452 7.12 -7.94 -24.80
CA GLY A 452 8.41 -7.96 -24.12
C GLY A 452 8.98 -6.56 -23.96
N CYS A 453 9.83 -6.36 -22.97
CA CYS A 453 10.47 -5.07 -22.72
C CYS A 453 11.77 -5.22 -21.92
N THR A 454 12.57 -4.17 -21.89
CA THR A 454 13.72 -4.08 -20.99
C THR A 454 13.36 -3.15 -19.84
N LYS A 455 13.40 -3.66 -18.60
CA LYS A 455 13.11 -2.88 -17.38
C LYS A 455 14.38 -2.67 -16.58
N GLN A 456 14.57 -1.44 -16.09
CA GLN A 456 15.65 -1.13 -15.16
C GLN A 456 15.12 -1.21 -13.73
N VAL A 457 15.72 -2.09 -12.92
CA VAL A 457 15.35 -2.28 -11.52
C VAL A 457 16.50 -1.84 -10.63
N PRO A 458 16.29 -0.93 -9.66
CA PRO A 458 17.36 -0.53 -8.77
C PRO A 458 17.77 -1.70 -7.86
N HIS A 459 19.00 -2.19 -8.02
CA HIS A 459 19.59 -3.28 -7.23
C HIS A 459 20.81 -2.76 -6.45
N SER A 460 21.08 -3.36 -5.29
CA SER A 460 22.25 -3.03 -4.47
C SER A 460 23.29 -4.11 -4.62
N PHE A 461 24.33 -3.83 -5.41
CA PHE A 461 25.44 -4.74 -5.65
C PHE A 461 26.43 -4.64 -4.48
N GLN A 462 27.04 -5.78 -4.12
CA GLN A 462 28.25 -5.77 -3.31
C GLN A 462 29.43 -5.60 -4.26
N VAL A 463 30.06 -4.44 -4.23
CA VAL A 463 31.25 -4.14 -5.03
C VAL A 463 32.47 -4.13 -4.12
N GLN A 464 33.62 -4.46 -4.69
CA GLN A 464 34.90 -4.35 -4.01
C GLN A 464 35.11 -2.91 -3.56
N CYS A 465 35.51 -2.71 -2.31
CA CYS A 465 35.76 -1.37 -1.79
C CYS A 465 36.99 -0.79 -2.48
N GLU A 466 36.82 0.31 -3.20
CA GLU A 466 37.89 0.98 -3.95
C GLU A 466 39.02 1.46 -3.02
N THR A 467 38.68 2.02 -1.86
CA THR A 467 39.65 2.58 -0.90
C THR A 467 40.64 1.56 -0.36
N CYS A 468 40.21 0.30 -0.19
CA CYS A 468 41.07 -0.77 0.33
C CYS A 468 41.33 -1.89 -0.69
N GLU A 469 40.88 -1.71 -1.92
CA GLU A 469 40.93 -2.72 -2.99
C GLU A 469 40.51 -4.11 -2.50
N GLY A 470 39.43 -4.21 -1.72
CA GLY A 470 38.92 -5.50 -1.23
C GLY A 470 39.57 -6.05 0.04
N HIS A 471 40.66 -5.46 0.52
CA HIS A 471 41.41 -6.02 1.65
C HIS A 471 40.80 -5.70 3.04
N GLY A 472 39.87 -4.74 3.10
CA GLY A 472 39.24 -4.32 4.36
C GLY A 472 40.17 -3.51 5.30
N ALA A 473 41.38 -3.19 4.86
CA ALA A 473 42.37 -2.42 5.60
C ALA A 473 42.49 -0.98 5.08
N ASP A 474 42.90 -0.05 5.92
CA ASP A 474 43.39 1.23 5.40
C ASP A 474 44.75 1.00 4.70
N ASN A 475 44.81 1.21 3.39
CA ASN A 475 46.02 0.99 2.57
C ASN A 475 47.22 1.82 3.06
N SER A 476 46.97 2.93 3.77
CA SER A 476 48.00 3.81 4.34
C SER A 476 48.69 3.20 5.57
N TYR A 477 48.03 2.23 6.22
CA TYR A 477 48.52 1.56 7.42
C TYR A 477 48.70 0.08 7.12
N GLY A 478 49.95 -0.34 6.92
CA GLY A 478 50.29 -1.72 6.56
C GLY A 478 49.80 -2.79 7.55
N TYR A 479 50.00 -4.05 7.18
CA TYR A 479 49.49 -5.21 7.93
C TYR A 479 50.45 -5.66 9.03
N THR A 480 49.92 -6.31 10.06
CA THR A 480 50.70 -7.09 11.03
C THR A 480 50.37 -8.58 10.89
N THR A 481 51.31 -9.45 11.25
CA THR A 481 51.07 -10.89 11.27
C THR A 481 49.90 -11.19 12.21
N CYS A 482 48.96 -12.02 11.76
CA CYS A 482 47.80 -12.35 12.55
C CYS A 482 48.22 -13.07 13.84
N ARG A 483 47.98 -12.45 15.00
CA ARG A 483 48.32 -13.04 16.31
C ARG A 483 47.61 -14.37 16.62
N PHE A 484 46.52 -14.63 15.90
CA PHE A 484 45.62 -15.74 16.13
C PHE A 484 45.99 -17.02 15.38
N CYS A 485 46.60 -16.90 14.20
CA CYS A 485 47.11 -18.03 13.41
C CYS A 485 48.62 -17.94 13.15
N LYS A 486 49.29 -16.89 13.67
CA LYS A 486 50.73 -16.63 13.47
C LYS A 486 51.17 -16.61 12.00
N GLY A 487 50.29 -16.20 11.09
CA GLY A 487 50.59 -16.13 9.65
C GLY A 487 50.07 -17.28 8.82
N SER A 488 49.61 -18.39 9.42
CA SER A 488 49.17 -19.58 8.66
C SER A 488 47.83 -19.42 7.95
N GLY A 489 47.00 -18.44 8.34
CA GLY A 489 45.64 -18.27 7.80
C GLY A 489 44.62 -19.31 8.30
N VAL A 490 45.08 -20.45 8.82
CA VAL A 490 44.26 -21.55 9.35
C VAL A 490 44.61 -21.87 10.80
N ARG A 491 43.62 -22.27 11.58
CA ARG A 491 43.77 -22.77 12.94
C ARG A 491 43.47 -24.26 12.94
N GLY A 492 44.45 -25.05 13.37
CA GLY A 492 44.26 -26.48 13.56
C GLY A 492 43.96 -26.79 15.02
N ILE A 493 42.93 -27.59 15.29
CA ILE A 493 42.79 -28.29 16.56
C ILE A 493 43.21 -29.74 16.30
N GLN A 494 44.19 -30.20 17.05
CA GLN A 494 44.66 -31.59 16.98
C GLN A 494 43.99 -32.39 18.10
N LEU A 495 43.01 -33.23 17.76
CA LEU A 495 42.44 -34.23 18.66
C LEU A 495 43.07 -35.59 18.33
N GLY A 496 44.13 -35.95 19.04
CA GLY A 496 44.84 -37.21 18.84
C GLY A 496 45.40 -37.35 17.41
N PRO A 497 45.12 -38.45 16.68
CA PRO A 497 45.61 -38.65 15.32
C PRO A 497 44.85 -37.82 14.26
N ILE A 498 43.74 -37.16 14.60
CA ILE A 498 42.92 -36.39 13.66
C ILE A 498 43.28 -34.91 13.75
N ARG A 499 43.63 -34.30 12.60
CA ARG A 499 43.88 -32.86 12.47
C ARG A 499 42.69 -32.21 11.76
N ILE A 500 41.96 -31.37 12.48
CA ILE A 500 40.89 -30.54 11.91
C ILE A 500 41.46 -29.14 11.72
N GLN A 501 41.44 -28.64 10.48
CA GLN A 501 41.85 -27.28 10.14
C GLN A 501 40.62 -26.44 9.81
N GLU A 502 40.54 -25.28 10.44
CA GLU A 502 39.49 -24.28 10.20
C GLU A 502 40.14 -22.97 9.76
N THR A 503 39.42 -22.19 8.95
CA THR A 503 39.87 -20.85 8.55
C THR A 503 39.97 -19.95 9.79
N CYS A 504 41.08 -19.25 9.98
CA CYS A 504 41.26 -18.43 11.18
C CYS A 504 40.28 -17.25 11.22
N ASP A 505 39.35 -17.22 12.18
CA ASP A 505 38.33 -16.15 12.30
C ASP A 505 38.91 -14.73 12.38
N GLY A 506 40.08 -14.60 13.02
CA GLY A 506 40.71 -13.31 13.26
C GLY A 506 41.30 -12.63 11.99
N CYS A 507 41.69 -13.41 10.98
CA CYS A 507 42.19 -12.87 9.70
C CYS A 507 41.40 -13.38 8.49
N ARG A 508 40.36 -14.20 8.71
CA ARG A 508 39.53 -14.83 7.68
C ARG A 508 40.35 -15.51 6.57
N GLY A 509 41.45 -16.16 6.95
CA GLY A 509 42.33 -16.86 6.00
C GLY A 509 43.54 -16.07 5.49
N ALA A 510 43.59 -14.74 5.69
CA ALA A 510 44.64 -13.90 5.09
C ALA A 510 46.03 -14.02 5.77
N GLY A 511 46.14 -14.64 6.95
CA GLY A 511 47.39 -14.75 7.72
C GLY A 511 47.92 -13.43 8.30
N LYS A 512 47.39 -12.30 7.85
CA LYS A 512 47.75 -10.95 8.29
C LYS A 512 46.51 -10.19 8.74
N MET A 513 46.65 -9.29 9.71
CA MET A 513 45.59 -8.42 10.22
C MET A 513 45.92 -6.96 9.92
N PRO A 514 44.93 -6.14 9.56
CA PRO A 514 45.17 -4.73 9.31
C PRO A 514 45.44 -3.98 10.62
N LYS A 515 46.45 -3.09 10.64
CA LYS A 515 46.69 -2.20 11.79
C LYS A 515 45.51 -1.25 12.04
N ARG A 516 44.85 -0.82 10.96
CA ARG A 516 43.61 -0.04 10.99
C ARG A 516 42.62 -0.59 9.96
N MET A 517 41.38 -0.79 10.40
CA MET A 517 40.29 -1.17 9.50
C MET A 517 39.98 -0.03 8.52
N CYS A 518 39.67 -0.38 7.27
CA CYS A 518 39.18 0.58 6.30
C CYS A 518 37.90 1.23 6.82
N LEU A 519 37.84 2.57 6.84
CA LEU A 519 36.71 3.32 7.36
C LEU A 519 35.47 3.21 6.46
N ASP A 520 35.67 3.08 5.15
CA ASP A 520 34.59 3.09 4.16
C ASP A 520 33.82 1.77 4.14
N CYS A 521 34.51 0.64 4.14
CA CYS A 521 33.88 -0.68 4.23
C CYS A 521 33.78 -1.22 5.66
N LYS A 522 34.36 -0.53 6.66
CA LYS A 522 34.42 -0.98 8.07
C LYS A 522 35.00 -2.39 8.23
N GLY A 523 36.04 -2.71 7.46
CA GLY A 523 36.72 -4.01 7.53
C GLY A 523 36.08 -5.15 6.73
N THR A 524 35.00 -4.92 5.98
CA THR A 524 34.36 -5.99 5.18
C THR A 524 35.02 -6.26 3.83
N GLY A 525 35.81 -5.32 3.28
CA GLY A 525 36.38 -5.39 1.94
C GLY A 525 35.39 -5.06 0.80
N SER A 526 34.10 -4.99 1.08
CA SER A 526 33.06 -4.70 0.08
C SER A 526 32.10 -3.62 0.56
N VAL A 527 31.67 -2.73 -0.34
CA VAL A 527 30.65 -1.71 -0.08
C VAL A 527 29.38 -2.02 -0.88
N LYS A 528 28.22 -1.61 -0.35
CA LYS A 528 26.95 -1.75 -1.06
C LYS A 528 26.75 -0.53 -1.94
N GLU A 529 26.74 -0.74 -3.25
CA GLU A 529 26.51 0.31 -4.23
C GLU A 529 25.17 0.06 -4.95
N ARG A 530 24.37 1.12 -5.11
CA ARG A 530 23.07 1.02 -5.77
C ARG A 530 23.22 1.36 -7.25
N ARG A 531 23.03 0.39 -8.12
CA ARG A 531 23.02 0.57 -9.59
C ARG A 531 21.71 0.03 -10.18
N GLU A 532 21.40 0.43 -11.40
CA GLU A 532 20.25 -0.10 -12.12
C GLU A 532 20.62 -1.43 -12.79
N LEU A 533 19.89 -2.49 -12.46
CA LEU A 533 19.98 -3.78 -13.13
C LEU A 533 19.02 -3.80 -14.31
N SER A 534 19.56 -3.91 -15.51
CA SER A 534 18.77 -4.04 -16.74
C SER A 534 18.30 -5.48 -16.91
N ILE A 535 16.98 -5.67 -16.90
CA ILE A 535 16.33 -6.98 -16.96
C ILE A 535 15.55 -7.04 -18.27
N ARG A 536 15.86 -8.06 -19.08
CA ARG A 536 15.11 -8.36 -20.31
C ARG A 536 13.91 -9.24 -19.96
N VAL A 537 12.72 -8.70 -20.14
CA VAL A 537 11.45 -9.42 -19.99
C VAL A 537 11.08 -10.04 -21.33
N PRO A 538 10.91 -11.37 -21.40
CA PRO A 538 10.51 -12.02 -22.64
C PRO A 538 9.09 -11.62 -23.05
N ALA A 539 8.80 -11.71 -24.34
CA ALA A 539 7.45 -11.51 -24.86
C ALA A 539 6.54 -12.68 -24.43
N GLY A 540 5.29 -12.38 -24.10
CA GLY A 540 4.27 -13.36 -23.74
C GLY A 540 4.17 -13.70 -22.25
N VAL A 541 4.91 -13.04 -21.36
CA VAL A 541 4.94 -13.31 -19.91
C VAL A 541 3.55 -13.28 -19.27
N VAL A 542 3.28 -14.24 -18.38
CA VAL A 542 2.02 -14.37 -17.64
C VAL A 542 2.14 -13.75 -16.24
N HIS A 543 1.02 -13.28 -15.68
CA HIS A 543 0.96 -12.80 -14.31
C HIS A 543 1.40 -13.90 -13.32
N GLY A 544 2.29 -13.57 -12.39
CA GLY A 544 2.84 -14.50 -11.39
C GLY A 544 3.99 -15.37 -11.91
N GLN A 545 4.26 -15.38 -13.21
CA GLN A 545 5.41 -16.07 -13.78
C GLN A 545 6.70 -15.50 -13.19
N SER A 546 7.63 -16.40 -12.87
CA SER A 546 8.93 -16.02 -12.32
C SER A 546 10.07 -16.48 -13.22
N THR A 547 11.15 -15.71 -13.26
CA THR A 547 12.38 -16.04 -14.00
C THR A 547 13.58 -15.78 -13.12
N MET A 548 14.60 -16.63 -13.25
CA MET A 548 15.84 -16.49 -12.51
C MET A 548 16.85 -15.74 -13.38
N VAL A 549 17.46 -14.71 -12.80
CA VAL A 549 18.56 -13.95 -13.42
C VAL A 549 19.75 -14.00 -12.49
N THR A 550 20.93 -14.19 -13.05
CA THR A 550 22.18 -14.15 -12.30
C THR A 550 22.69 -12.71 -12.27
N ASP A 551 22.99 -12.21 -11.08
CA ASP A 551 23.66 -10.93 -10.92
C ASP A 551 25.04 -11.00 -11.60
N PRO A 552 25.32 -10.14 -12.61
CA PRO A 552 26.58 -10.18 -13.35
C PRO A 552 27.81 -9.83 -12.50
N VAL A 553 27.63 -9.14 -11.37
CA VAL A 553 28.73 -8.70 -10.48
C VAL A 553 28.95 -9.69 -9.35
N SER A 554 27.89 -10.08 -8.65
CA SER A 554 28.00 -10.93 -7.45
C SER A 554 27.85 -12.43 -7.72
N GLY A 555 27.39 -12.83 -8.91
CA GLY A 555 27.06 -14.23 -9.21
C GLY A 555 25.84 -14.77 -8.46
N MET A 556 25.15 -13.92 -7.68
CA MET A 556 23.97 -14.32 -6.93
C MET A 556 22.76 -14.57 -7.85
N LYS A 557 21.97 -15.59 -7.53
CA LYS A 557 20.71 -15.89 -8.22
C LYS A 557 19.60 -14.98 -7.69
N ILE A 558 19.02 -14.18 -8.57
CA ILE A 558 17.89 -13.29 -8.31
C ILE A 558 16.63 -13.89 -8.94
N ILE A 559 15.55 -14.00 -8.16
CA ILE A 559 14.25 -14.45 -8.65
C ILE A 559 13.41 -13.21 -8.98
N LEU A 560 12.93 -13.13 -10.22
CA LEU A 560 12.09 -12.03 -10.69
C LEU A 560 10.69 -12.55 -10.93
N SER A 561 9.70 -12.05 -10.20
CA SER A 561 8.28 -12.35 -10.40
C SER A 561 7.59 -11.21 -11.14
N PHE A 562 6.83 -11.52 -12.18
CA PHE A 562 6.14 -10.52 -13.00
C PHE A 562 4.70 -10.34 -12.53
N SER A 563 4.30 -9.09 -12.32
CA SER A 563 2.92 -8.70 -12.01
C SER A 563 2.37 -7.92 -13.20
N VAL A 564 1.56 -8.57 -14.04
CA VAL A 564 0.97 -7.96 -15.23
C VAL A 564 -0.36 -7.30 -14.87
N HIS A 565 -0.53 -6.04 -15.24
CA HIS A 565 -1.78 -5.30 -15.12
C HIS A 565 -2.77 -5.67 -16.21
N GLU A 566 -4.06 -5.74 -15.86
CA GLU A 566 -5.15 -5.95 -16.82
C GLU A 566 -5.24 -4.81 -17.85
N SER A 567 -5.58 -5.16 -19.09
CA SER A 567 -5.88 -4.18 -20.15
C SER A 567 -7.37 -3.84 -20.17
N ARG A 568 -7.69 -2.64 -20.64
CA ARG A 568 -9.08 -2.22 -20.88
C ARG A 568 -9.61 -2.75 -22.21
N ASP A 569 -8.72 -2.83 -23.20
CA ASP A 569 -9.08 -3.13 -24.59
C ASP A 569 -8.95 -4.63 -24.90
N PHE A 570 -8.09 -5.34 -24.16
CA PHE A 570 -7.75 -6.74 -24.40
C PHE A 570 -7.98 -7.60 -23.15
N ARG A 571 -8.57 -8.77 -23.36
CA ARG A 571 -8.69 -9.84 -22.37
C ARG A 571 -7.84 -11.01 -22.86
N ARG A 572 -6.92 -11.50 -22.04
CA ARG A 572 -6.03 -12.63 -22.39
C ARG A 572 -6.66 -13.94 -21.95
N ASP A 573 -6.61 -14.93 -22.84
CA ASP A 573 -6.96 -16.32 -22.57
C ASP A 573 -5.84 -17.22 -23.11
N GLY A 574 -4.96 -17.71 -22.23
CA GLY A 574 -3.75 -18.40 -22.64
C GLY A 574 -2.83 -17.54 -23.52
N ASP A 575 -2.60 -18.00 -24.76
CA ASP A 575 -1.84 -17.27 -25.79
C ASP A 575 -2.75 -16.45 -26.72
N ASP A 576 -4.06 -16.61 -26.59
CA ASP A 576 -5.06 -15.91 -27.38
C ASP A 576 -5.51 -14.62 -26.69
N ILE A 577 -6.01 -13.68 -27.48
CA ILE A 577 -6.58 -12.43 -26.98
C ILE A 577 -7.99 -12.21 -27.49
N HIS A 578 -8.77 -11.54 -26.66
CA HIS A 578 -10.14 -11.17 -26.94
C HIS A 578 -10.29 -9.66 -26.81
N SER A 579 -10.93 -9.02 -27.78
CA SER A 579 -11.36 -7.63 -27.66
C SER A 579 -12.80 -7.47 -28.13
N ASP A 580 -13.45 -6.41 -27.67
CA ASP A 580 -14.79 -6.05 -28.14
C ASP A 580 -14.68 -5.08 -29.31
N VAL A 581 -15.46 -5.31 -30.36
CA VAL A 581 -15.54 -4.40 -31.50
C VAL A 581 -16.97 -3.96 -31.73
N PHE A 582 -17.15 -2.66 -31.92
CA PHE A 582 -18.46 -2.06 -32.15
C PHE A 582 -18.68 -1.89 -33.65
N VAL A 583 -19.73 -2.53 -34.16
CA VAL A 583 -20.12 -2.49 -35.58
C VAL A 583 -21.46 -1.78 -35.68
N HIS A 584 -21.56 -0.79 -36.56
CA HIS A 584 -22.82 -0.08 -36.77
C HIS A 584 -23.87 -1.00 -37.42
N MET A 585 -25.15 -0.86 -37.06
CA MET A 585 -26.25 -1.68 -37.60
C MET A 585 -26.21 -1.82 -39.13
N VAL A 586 -26.03 -0.71 -39.85
CA VAL A 586 -25.94 -0.70 -41.32
C VAL A 586 -24.78 -1.58 -41.83
N GLN A 587 -23.61 -1.48 -41.19
CA GLN A 587 -22.44 -2.26 -41.56
C GLN A 587 -22.58 -3.75 -41.19
N ALA A 588 -23.34 -4.06 -40.14
CA ALA A 588 -23.64 -5.45 -39.80
C ALA A 588 -24.56 -6.09 -40.86
N VAL A 589 -25.50 -5.32 -41.42
CA VAL A 589 -26.41 -5.79 -42.48
C VAL A 589 -25.68 -5.98 -43.80
N PHE A 590 -24.99 -4.93 -44.30
CA PHE A 590 -24.39 -4.96 -45.64
C PHE A 590 -22.97 -5.55 -45.67
N GLY A 591 -22.34 -5.73 -44.52
CA GLY A 591 -20.92 -6.06 -44.44
C GLY A 591 -20.03 -4.82 -44.70
N GLY A 592 -18.72 -5.02 -44.69
CA GLY A 592 -17.74 -3.97 -44.98
C GLY A 592 -16.44 -4.17 -44.21
N ASN A 593 -15.61 -3.13 -44.09
CA ASN A 593 -14.35 -3.19 -43.35
C ASN A 593 -14.39 -2.31 -42.10
N ILE A 594 -13.91 -2.82 -40.98
CA ILE A 594 -13.75 -2.06 -39.73
C ILE A 594 -12.27 -1.97 -39.35
N ARG A 595 -11.88 -0.84 -38.76
CA ARG A 595 -10.54 -0.67 -38.20
C ARG A 595 -10.54 -1.04 -36.73
N VAL A 596 -9.73 -2.02 -36.37
CA VAL A 596 -9.64 -2.55 -35.00
C VAL A 596 -8.23 -2.40 -34.43
N LEU A 597 -8.14 -2.25 -33.12
CA LEU A 597 -6.87 -2.22 -32.42
C LEU A 597 -6.35 -3.65 -32.22
N GLY A 598 -5.20 -3.97 -32.79
CA GLY A 598 -4.44 -5.19 -32.52
C GLY A 598 -3.21 -4.93 -31.65
N LEU A 599 -2.51 -6.00 -31.28
CA LEU A 599 -1.29 -5.91 -30.44
C LEU A 599 -0.15 -5.14 -31.11
N ASN A 600 -0.11 -5.08 -32.44
CA ASN A 600 0.94 -4.42 -33.22
C ASN A 600 0.47 -3.10 -33.86
N GLY A 601 -0.67 -2.56 -33.42
CA GLY A 601 -1.28 -1.35 -33.98
C GLY A 601 -2.65 -1.59 -34.59
N MET A 602 -3.14 -0.62 -35.36
CA MET A 602 -4.45 -0.70 -36.01
C MET A 602 -4.40 -1.65 -37.21
N MET A 603 -5.47 -2.41 -37.42
CA MET A 603 -5.64 -3.30 -38.57
C MET A 603 -7.07 -3.21 -39.11
N ASP A 604 -7.21 -3.38 -40.42
CA ASP A 604 -8.52 -3.40 -41.07
C ASP A 604 -9.01 -4.86 -41.18
N VAL A 605 -10.25 -5.11 -40.77
CA VAL A 605 -10.87 -6.44 -40.69
C VAL A 605 -12.17 -6.44 -41.48
N ALA A 606 -12.34 -7.43 -42.35
CA ALA A 606 -13.56 -7.64 -43.11
C ALA A 606 -14.67 -8.21 -42.22
N VAL A 607 -15.83 -7.57 -42.27
CA VAL A 607 -17.07 -7.96 -41.60
C VAL A 607 -18.01 -8.53 -42.65
N PRO A 608 -18.43 -9.80 -42.53
CA PRO A 608 -19.40 -10.39 -43.45
C PRO A 608 -20.78 -9.73 -43.31
N ALA A 609 -21.53 -9.70 -44.41
CA ALA A 609 -22.91 -9.26 -44.40
C ALA A 609 -23.79 -10.18 -43.54
N GLY A 610 -24.77 -9.60 -42.84
CA GLY A 610 -25.66 -10.33 -41.93
C GLY A 610 -25.03 -10.78 -40.61
N ILE A 611 -23.89 -10.21 -40.20
CA ILE A 611 -23.23 -10.59 -38.95
C ILE A 611 -24.11 -10.24 -37.73
N GLN A 612 -24.16 -11.16 -36.77
CA GLN A 612 -24.96 -11.01 -35.56
C GLN A 612 -24.13 -10.47 -34.39
N SER A 613 -24.80 -9.88 -33.41
CA SER A 613 -24.14 -9.49 -32.15
C SER A 613 -23.60 -10.73 -31.43
N HIS A 614 -22.51 -10.56 -30.69
CA HIS A 614 -21.73 -11.61 -30.01
C HIS A 614 -21.06 -12.64 -30.93
N HIS A 615 -21.16 -12.48 -32.26
CA HIS A 615 -20.38 -13.28 -33.19
C HIS A 615 -18.88 -13.05 -32.95
N LYS A 616 -18.09 -14.13 -33.07
CA LYS A 616 -16.64 -14.10 -32.85
C LYS A 616 -15.91 -14.18 -34.18
N ILE A 617 -15.19 -13.12 -34.54
CA ILE A 617 -14.29 -13.14 -35.70
C ILE A 617 -12.90 -13.54 -35.21
N ARG A 618 -12.36 -14.65 -35.71
CA ARG A 618 -11.02 -15.14 -35.38
C ARG A 618 -10.00 -14.59 -36.37
N LEU A 619 -9.00 -13.89 -35.85
CA LEU A 619 -7.85 -13.41 -36.61
C LEU A 619 -6.64 -14.30 -36.28
N THR A 620 -6.32 -15.20 -37.22
CA THR A 620 -5.27 -16.20 -37.01
C THR A 620 -3.88 -15.58 -36.94
N GLY A 621 -3.08 -15.98 -35.97
CA GLY A 621 -1.70 -15.54 -35.79
C GLY A 621 -1.55 -14.07 -35.38
N ARG A 622 -2.60 -13.48 -34.78
CA ARG A 622 -2.62 -12.09 -34.30
C ARG A 622 -2.65 -11.95 -32.78
N GLY A 623 -2.48 -13.05 -32.05
CA GLY A 623 -2.41 -13.12 -30.59
C GLY A 623 -0.98 -13.03 -30.04
N ILE A 624 -0.78 -13.59 -28.85
CA ILE A 624 0.45 -13.42 -28.06
C ILE A 624 1.52 -14.43 -28.52
N PRO A 625 2.81 -14.05 -28.56
CA PRO A 625 3.91 -14.99 -28.79
C PRO A 625 3.96 -16.08 -27.72
N ARG A 626 4.08 -17.35 -28.14
CA ARG A 626 4.20 -18.49 -27.23
C ARG A 626 5.61 -18.51 -26.61
N ILE A 627 5.71 -18.52 -25.28
CA ILE A 627 7.02 -18.48 -24.58
C ILE A 627 7.84 -19.76 -24.85
N ASN A 628 7.18 -20.93 -24.87
CA ASN A 628 7.83 -22.24 -24.96
C ASN A 628 7.62 -22.94 -26.32
N GLY A 629 7.28 -22.18 -27.39
CA GLY A 629 6.98 -22.77 -28.69
C GLY A 629 7.13 -21.79 -29.84
N THR A 630 6.91 -22.29 -31.05
CA THR A 630 6.93 -21.46 -32.27
C THR A 630 5.52 -20.98 -32.61
N GLY A 631 5.40 -19.70 -32.94
CA GLY A 631 4.16 -19.11 -33.45
C GLY A 631 3.49 -18.13 -32.48
N LEU A 632 2.36 -17.60 -32.93
CA LEU A 632 1.52 -16.63 -32.25
C LEU A 632 0.18 -17.31 -31.92
N GLY A 633 -0.46 -16.90 -30.83
CA GLY A 633 -1.88 -17.18 -30.62
C GLY A 633 -2.76 -16.40 -31.60
N ASP A 634 -4.07 -16.42 -31.35
CA ASP A 634 -5.07 -15.77 -32.19
C ASP A 634 -5.73 -14.59 -31.49
N HIS A 635 -6.34 -13.71 -32.29
CA HIS A 635 -7.14 -12.59 -31.78
C HIS A 635 -8.60 -12.76 -32.15
N TYR A 636 -9.44 -12.94 -31.14
CA TYR A 636 -10.89 -13.05 -31.27
C TYR A 636 -11.55 -11.69 -31.02
N LEU A 637 -12.22 -11.18 -32.05
CA LEU A 637 -13.06 -10.00 -31.95
C LEU A 637 -14.49 -10.42 -31.58
N HIS A 638 -15.01 -9.92 -30.47
CA HIS A 638 -16.40 -10.07 -30.08
C HIS A 638 -17.19 -8.90 -30.66
N VAL A 639 -18.04 -9.20 -31.65
CA VAL A 639 -18.83 -8.17 -32.34
C VAL A 639 -19.96 -7.71 -31.44
N LYS A 640 -20.13 -6.39 -31.31
CA LYS A 640 -21.24 -5.74 -30.62
C LYS A 640 -21.92 -4.78 -31.59
N ILE A 641 -23.17 -5.08 -31.95
CA ILE A 641 -23.91 -4.23 -32.87
C ILE A 641 -24.35 -2.96 -32.12
N THR A 642 -23.99 -1.81 -32.68
CA THR A 642 -24.37 -0.49 -32.15
C THR A 642 -25.56 0.03 -32.93
N ILE A 643 -26.65 0.29 -32.20
CA ILE A 643 -27.88 0.87 -32.72
C ILE A 643 -27.87 2.37 -32.39
N PRO A 644 -28.08 3.26 -33.38
CA PRO A 644 -28.13 4.71 -33.13
C PRO A 644 -29.27 5.05 -32.16
N LYS A 645 -28.99 5.94 -31.20
CA LYS A 645 -29.99 6.39 -30.21
C LYS A 645 -30.86 7.53 -30.74
N ASP A 646 -30.28 8.37 -31.58
CA ASP A 646 -30.93 9.52 -32.17
C ASP A 646 -30.97 9.33 -33.68
N LEU A 647 -32.14 9.55 -34.28
CA LEU A 647 -32.38 9.41 -35.71
C LEU A 647 -32.88 10.74 -36.25
N THR A 648 -32.41 11.09 -37.45
CA THR A 648 -33.01 12.16 -38.25
C THR A 648 -34.38 11.73 -38.78
N GLU A 649 -35.17 12.69 -39.23
CA GLU A 649 -36.50 12.45 -39.80
C GLU A 649 -36.46 11.41 -40.93
N ASP A 650 -35.54 11.62 -41.88
CA ASP A 650 -35.37 10.75 -43.04
C ASP A 650 -34.97 9.33 -42.61
N GLN A 651 -34.03 9.21 -41.67
CA GLN A 651 -33.59 7.91 -41.13
C GLN A 651 -34.74 7.16 -40.43
N HIS A 652 -35.58 7.88 -39.68
CA HIS A 652 -36.75 7.29 -39.05
C HIS A 652 -37.75 6.76 -40.09
N GLN A 653 -38.00 7.55 -41.14
CA GLN A 653 -38.90 7.13 -42.23
C GLN A 653 -38.38 5.89 -42.97
N TYR A 654 -37.07 5.80 -43.22
CA TYR A 654 -36.46 4.61 -43.82
C TYR A 654 -36.62 3.35 -42.94
N LEU A 655 -36.40 3.47 -41.64
CA LEU A 655 -36.56 2.33 -40.71
C LEU A 655 -38.03 1.92 -40.54
N LEU A 656 -38.97 2.88 -40.60
CA LEU A 656 -40.40 2.59 -40.56
C LEU A 656 -40.85 1.83 -41.82
N ASN A 657 -40.36 2.25 -42.99
CA ASN A 657 -40.64 1.55 -44.25
C ASN A 657 -40.05 0.12 -44.24
N PHE A 658 -38.84 -0.04 -43.69
CA PHE A 658 -38.24 -1.36 -43.49
C PHE A 658 -39.09 -2.22 -42.54
N ALA A 659 -39.52 -1.68 -41.41
CA ALA A 659 -40.37 -2.40 -40.45
C ALA A 659 -41.69 -2.88 -41.07
N LYS A 660 -42.31 -2.07 -41.95
CA LYS A 660 -43.54 -2.47 -42.68
C LYS A 660 -43.32 -3.60 -43.69
N SER A 661 -42.08 -3.80 -44.13
CA SER A 661 -41.72 -4.88 -45.07
C SER A 661 -41.36 -6.19 -44.38
N LEU A 662 -41.23 -6.20 -43.05
CA LEU A 662 -40.95 -7.41 -42.28
C LEU A 662 -42.24 -8.19 -42.00
N ASP A 663 -42.15 -9.51 -42.00
CA ASP A 663 -43.27 -10.34 -41.58
C ASP A 663 -43.47 -10.20 -40.06
N PRO A 664 -44.72 -10.22 -39.55
CA PRO A 664 -45.01 -10.08 -38.13
C PRO A 664 -44.32 -11.14 -37.23
N GLU A 665 -43.96 -12.29 -37.80
CA GLU A 665 -43.26 -13.38 -37.12
C GLU A 665 -41.77 -13.07 -36.88
N ASP A 666 -41.17 -12.18 -37.69
CA ASP A 666 -39.76 -11.76 -37.57
C ASP A 666 -39.55 -10.72 -36.45
N ILE A 667 -40.64 -10.13 -35.93
CA ILE A 667 -40.60 -9.15 -34.84
C ILE A 667 -40.94 -9.86 -33.53
N HIS A 668 -39.90 -10.22 -32.76
CA HIS A 668 -40.08 -10.82 -31.45
C HIS A 668 -40.51 -9.78 -30.39
N GLY A 669 -41.79 -9.81 -30.00
CA GLY A 669 -42.37 -8.99 -28.93
C GLY A 669 -43.63 -8.23 -29.36
N GLU A 670 -44.51 -7.88 -28.41
CA GLU A 670 -45.68 -7.04 -28.72
C GLU A 670 -45.24 -5.64 -29.16
N TYR A 671 -45.32 -5.37 -30.47
CA TYR A 671 -45.23 -4.00 -30.98
C TYR A 671 -46.54 -3.27 -30.64
N LYS A 672 -46.57 -2.58 -29.49
CA LYS A 672 -47.60 -1.56 -29.26
C LYS A 672 -47.27 -0.39 -30.17
N GLU A 673 -48.10 -0.18 -31.17
CA GLU A 673 -48.13 1.01 -32.01
C GLU A 673 -48.39 2.22 -31.10
N HIS A 674 -47.35 2.72 -30.44
CA HIS A 674 -47.45 4.00 -29.79
C HIS A 674 -47.67 5.02 -30.90
N ASP A 675 -48.74 5.78 -30.79
CA ASP A 675 -49.15 6.79 -31.74
C ASP A 675 -48.06 7.88 -31.86
N TYR A 676 -47.05 7.60 -32.71
CA TYR A 676 -45.89 8.46 -32.97
C TYR A 676 -46.32 9.79 -33.62
N SER A 677 -47.57 9.87 -34.11
CA SER A 677 -48.19 11.13 -34.55
C SER A 677 -48.17 12.20 -33.44
N SER A 678 -48.23 11.80 -32.17
CA SER A 678 -48.21 12.70 -31.02
C SER A 678 -46.84 13.34 -30.75
N ILE A 679 -45.75 12.64 -31.09
CA ILE A 679 -44.37 13.13 -30.96
C ILE A 679 -44.08 14.16 -32.06
N PHE A 680 -44.56 13.90 -33.28
CA PHE A 680 -44.54 14.86 -34.39
C PHE A 680 -45.34 16.13 -34.12
N ALA A 681 -46.50 16.01 -33.48
CA ALA A 681 -47.30 17.16 -33.06
C ALA A 681 -46.59 18.02 -31.99
N LYS A 682 -45.78 17.40 -31.12
CA LYS A 682 -44.97 18.12 -30.10
C LYS A 682 -43.72 18.78 -30.71
N LEU A 683 -43.06 18.15 -31.67
CA LEU A 683 -41.89 18.72 -32.38
C LEU A 683 -42.29 19.86 -33.32
N LYS A 684 -43.39 19.73 -34.08
CA LYS A 684 -43.91 20.84 -34.92
C LYS A 684 -44.32 22.06 -34.09
N ARG A 685 -44.83 21.87 -32.86
CA ARG A 685 -45.12 23.00 -31.93
C ARG A 685 -43.86 23.69 -31.42
N LYS A 686 -42.73 22.98 -31.31
CA LYS A 686 -41.44 23.55 -30.88
C LYS A 686 -40.72 24.32 -31.99
N VAL A 687 -40.92 23.94 -33.25
CA VAL A 687 -40.32 24.61 -34.42
C VAL A 687 -41.14 25.83 -34.88
N LYS A 688 -42.46 25.85 -34.64
CA LYS A 688 -43.32 27.02 -34.90
C LYS A 688 -43.31 28.07 -33.78
N GLY A 689 -42.51 27.86 -32.73
CA GLY A 689 -42.36 28.78 -31.59
C GLY A 689 -40.98 29.41 -31.54
N LYS A 690 -40.54 30.02 -32.64
CA LYS A 690 -39.46 31.03 -32.70
C LYS A 690 -39.77 32.02 -33.81
#